data_AF-A0A7J4GNI3-F1
#
_entry.id   AF-A0A7J4GNI3-F1
#
_cell.length_a   1.000
_cell.length_b   1.000
_cell.length_c   1.000
_cell.angle_alpha   90.00
_cell.angle_beta   90.00
_cell.angle_gamma   90.00
#
_symmetry.space_group_name_H-M   'P 1'
#
loop_
_entity.id
_entity.type
_entity.pdbx_description
1 polymer ?
#
loop_
_entity_poly.entity_id
_entity_poly.type
_entity_poly.pdbx_seq_one_letter_code
_entity_poly.pdbx_strand_id
1 'polypeptide(L)'
;MSDDVSFSSILEDATPNKHDLKRRSGILAHLQKSLEKNHKGASINFSGNTSLGLSPRRGGIEFSVSIPEGKTATAFSKKFSWELNGRGLEDVIVHDNRSTPTIHGKNDRTSIPVRISIGDATAENKVALLRLLSDSDNRISNYLLAVQNWVLHRDLAEQSGGLSPFAWSIVALTHLRSINLISDPFLADSGTVVEDGKRSLDVGLVESTKTIWQGGDEEAESMFKSFLTSLQALQLPAKKIISLRVPDGVGRKECNFKAPDIGKLSANQRVPHLWPILDPFDLTKDISESLTLEGAKRILVEAAREGLSSEELFSTIKEDLLAADEDKDLFADLRSRPTPEIESEAKELRKRKSLIEAEVDSIKVARQAQIRIVEALRGIVNDTSELRTEQRKIIPQLGNRRKEIDKLRQQRDDINSKIVLPTKAIEEEIILVYEKLCGAAKSFRYPSPEEEVRLFIYFLELQEMFKAAVISSECHHVLQQLSGQQRAAVKELKSFESETESIKSDALEGITSAKELKGNYHEMKDIDRQIGKLLRNLNSKRDDLREANRELGRLDAWLRIQKKDSNKPSGKRQGSKGGSSDRPHQSRVPKVDIKEVKRKAASGESMSLEDFGALLSSGGLSNIIADEPQPSRSRRKKSNKKRVGATSGNRGTGRPDLEGRANKRR
;
A
#
# COMPACT_ATOMS: atom_id res chain seq x y z
N MET A 1 -35.87 42.16 -20.79
CA MET A 1 -36.47 41.03 -20.05
C MET A 1 -35.44 39.93 -20.13
N SER A 2 -34.61 39.82 -19.09
CA SER A 2 -33.69 38.71 -18.92
C SER A 2 -34.56 37.48 -18.62
N ASP A 3 -34.44 36.44 -19.44
CA ASP A 3 -35.04 35.15 -19.14
C ASP A 3 -34.31 34.58 -17.91
N ASP A 4 -34.85 34.83 -16.71
CA ASP A 4 -34.32 34.22 -15.49
C ASP A 4 -34.36 32.69 -15.66
N VAL A 5 -33.20 32.05 -15.60
CA VAL A 5 -33.06 30.60 -15.70
C VAL A 5 -33.79 29.96 -14.52
N SER A 6 -34.85 29.21 -14.84
CA SER A 6 -35.67 28.50 -13.85
C SER A 6 -34.87 27.43 -13.10
N PHE A 7 -35.20 27.17 -11.84
CA PHE A 7 -34.58 26.09 -11.05
C PHE A 7 -34.77 24.72 -11.71
N SER A 8 -35.90 24.49 -12.38
CA SER A 8 -36.15 23.30 -13.19
C SER A 8 -35.14 23.13 -14.32
N SER A 9 -34.82 24.19 -15.07
CA SER A 9 -33.83 24.11 -16.16
C SER A 9 -32.43 23.79 -15.63
N ILE A 10 -32.05 24.33 -14.46
CA ILE A 10 -30.76 24.03 -13.83
C ILE A 10 -30.66 22.54 -13.47
N LEU A 11 -31.75 21.97 -12.94
CA LEU A 11 -31.80 20.55 -12.59
C LEU A 11 -31.81 19.64 -13.81
N GLU A 12 -32.52 20.01 -14.88
CA GLU A 12 -32.50 19.27 -16.14
C GLU A 12 -31.08 19.22 -16.72
N ASP A 13 -30.36 20.35 -16.73
CA ASP A 13 -28.97 20.42 -17.19
C ASP A 13 -28.00 19.63 -16.29
N ALA A 14 -28.26 19.62 -14.98
CA ALA A 14 -27.50 18.85 -14.01
C ALA A 14 -27.75 17.34 -14.10
N THR A 15 -28.85 16.90 -14.72
CA THR A 15 -29.22 15.49 -14.80
C THR A 15 -28.35 14.76 -15.84
N PRO A 16 -27.69 13.63 -15.50
CA PRO A 16 -26.88 12.88 -16.45
C PRO A 16 -27.72 12.34 -17.62
N ASN A 17 -27.30 12.64 -18.85
CA ASN A 17 -27.96 12.09 -20.03
C ASN A 17 -27.51 10.63 -20.31
N LYS A 18 -28.13 9.99 -21.30
CA LYS A 18 -27.81 8.61 -21.70
C LYS A 18 -26.35 8.41 -22.13
N HIS A 19 -25.73 9.42 -22.74
CA HIS A 19 -24.32 9.38 -23.14
C HIS A 19 -23.42 9.38 -21.91
N ASP A 20 -23.69 10.22 -20.92
CA ASP A 20 -22.92 10.32 -19.69
C ASP A 20 -23.02 9.04 -18.85
N LEU A 21 -24.22 8.48 -18.70
CA LEU A 21 -24.41 7.18 -18.06
C LEU A 21 -23.59 6.07 -18.74
N LYS A 22 -23.53 6.09 -20.08
CA LYS A 22 -22.70 5.15 -20.85
C LYS A 22 -21.21 5.36 -20.56
N ARG A 23 -20.72 6.60 -20.49
CA ARG A 23 -19.33 6.91 -20.12
C ARG A 23 -18.99 6.37 -18.73
N ARG A 24 -19.86 6.63 -17.74
CA ARG A 24 -19.72 6.14 -16.36
C ARG A 24 -19.65 4.61 -16.30
N SER A 25 -20.56 3.92 -17.00
CA SER A 25 -20.55 2.45 -17.08
C SER A 25 -19.29 1.89 -17.75
N GLY A 26 -18.74 2.60 -18.74
CA GLY A 26 -17.48 2.24 -19.38
C GLY A 26 -16.28 2.31 -18.43
N ILE A 27 -16.26 3.32 -17.55
CA ILE A 27 -15.24 3.45 -16.50
C ILE A 27 -15.33 2.28 -15.51
N LEU A 28 -16.54 1.94 -15.05
CA LEU A 28 -16.76 0.78 -14.17
C LEU A 28 -16.22 -0.50 -14.81
N ALA A 29 -16.62 -0.78 -16.06
CA ALA A 29 -16.20 -2.00 -16.76
C ALA A 29 -14.67 -2.07 -16.97
N HIS A 30 -14.02 -0.93 -17.17
CA HIS A 30 -12.56 -0.86 -17.28
C HIS A 30 -11.89 -1.16 -15.93
N LEU A 31 -12.34 -0.51 -14.86
CA LEU A 31 -11.79 -0.72 -13.51
C LEU A 31 -12.03 -2.15 -13.03
N GLN A 32 -13.20 -2.71 -13.30
CA GLN A 32 -13.55 -4.10 -12.97
C GLN A 32 -12.60 -5.09 -13.66
N LYS A 33 -12.37 -4.95 -14.97
CA LYS A 33 -11.41 -5.80 -15.70
C LYS A 33 -9.99 -5.69 -15.17
N SER A 34 -9.57 -4.49 -14.76
CA SER A 34 -8.25 -4.27 -14.16
C SER A 34 -8.13 -4.97 -12.80
N LEU A 35 -9.18 -4.88 -11.98
CA LEU A 35 -9.26 -5.48 -10.66
C LEU A 35 -9.26 -7.02 -10.75
N GLU A 36 -10.14 -7.60 -11.57
CA GLU A 36 -10.27 -9.07 -11.75
C GLU A 36 -8.97 -9.71 -12.24
N LYS A 37 -8.19 -9.00 -13.06
CA LYS A 37 -6.92 -9.49 -13.58
C LYS A 37 -5.84 -9.63 -12.49
N ASN A 38 -5.84 -8.72 -11.52
CA ASN A 38 -4.75 -8.60 -10.54
C ASN A 38 -5.12 -9.15 -9.15
N HIS A 39 -6.42 -9.18 -8.80
CA HIS A 39 -6.90 -9.55 -7.47
C HIS A 39 -8.14 -10.44 -7.58
N LYS A 40 -7.94 -11.76 -7.51
CA LYS A 40 -9.04 -12.73 -7.45
C LYS A 40 -9.90 -12.49 -6.21
N GLY A 41 -11.22 -12.49 -6.38
CA GLY A 41 -12.18 -12.33 -5.29
C GLY A 41 -12.53 -10.89 -4.92
N ALA A 42 -11.90 -9.87 -5.53
CA ALA A 42 -12.33 -8.48 -5.37
C ALA A 42 -13.38 -8.10 -6.41
N SER A 43 -14.37 -7.33 -5.99
CA SER A 43 -15.43 -6.75 -6.83
C SER A 43 -15.43 -5.22 -6.70
N ILE A 44 -15.86 -4.53 -7.76
CA ILE A 44 -16.08 -3.09 -7.76
C ILE A 44 -17.49 -2.79 -8.26
N ASN A 45 -18.21 -1.96 -7.53
CA ASN A 45 -19.57 -1.54 -7.88
C ASN A 45 -19.69 -0.01 -7.74
N PHE A 46 -20.69 0.57 -8.42
CA PHE A 46 -21.10 1.94 -8.10
C PHE A 46 -21.57 2.02 -6.65
N SER A 47 -21.23 3.12 -5.98
CA SER A 47 -21.58 3.36 -4.58
C SER A 47 -22.30 4.69 -4.44
N GLY A 48 -23.00 4.86 -3.32
CA GLY A 48 -23.61 6.13 -2.91
C GLY A 48 -24.48 6.76 -4.00
N ASN A 49 -24.29 8.05 -4.23
CA ASN A 49 -25.13 8.87 -5.10
C ASN A 49 -25.05 8.45 -6.57
N THR A 50 -23.89 7.95 -7.01
CA THR A 50 -23.71 7.60 -8.42
C THR A 50 -24.53 6.39 -8.84
N SER A 51 -24.77 5.46 -7.92
CA SER A 51 -25.57 4.25 -8.19
C SER A 51 -27.03 4.55 -8.57
N LEU A 52 -27.55 5.71 -8.13
CA LEU A 52 -28.93 6.15 -8.34
C LEU A 52 -29.04 7.29 -9.36
N GLY A 53 -27.94 7.68 -10.00
CA GLY A 53 -27.95 8.81 -10.94
C GLY A 53 -28.01 10.19 -10.27
N LEU A 54 -27.89 10.27 -8.95
CA LEU A 54 -27.91 11.52 -8.17
C LEU A 54 -26.59 12.32 -8.27
N SER A 55 -25.56 11.77 -8.92
CA SER A 55 -24.33 12.50 -9.22
C SER A 55 -24.53 13.41 -10.44
N PRO A 56 -24.32 14.73 -10.33
CA PRO A 56 -24.54 15.70 -11.41
C PRO A 56 -23.81 15.32 -12.69
N ARG A 57 -24.33 15.72 -13.85
CA ARG A 57 -23.83 15.36 -15.19
C ARG A 57 -22.31 15.49 -15.32
N ARG A 58 -21.78 16.67 -14.97
CA ARG A 58 -20.34 17.00 -14.98
C ARG A 58 -19.63 16.73 -13.65
N GLY A 59 -20.28 16.00 -12.74
CA GLY A 59 -19.76 15.63 -11.42
C GLY A 59 -18.95 14.34 -11.40
N GLY A 60 -18.41 14.04 -10.22
CA GLY A 60 -17.61 12.83 -9.98
C GLY A 60 -18.42 11.55 -9.83
N ILE A 61 -17.72 10.42 -9.91
CA ILE A 61 -18.27 9.06 -9.75
C ILE A 61 -17.72 8.42 -8.47
N GLU A 62 -18.60 7.74 -7.74
CA GLU A 62 -18.25 6.96 -6.56
C GLU A 62 -18.30 5.45 -6.81
N PHE A 63 -17.26 4.76 -6.37
CA PHE A 63 -17.14 3.30 -6.40
C PHE A 63 -16.85 2.75 -5.00
N SER A 64 -17.27 1.51 -4.76
CA SER A 64 -16.90 0.70 -3.60
C SER A 64 -16.21 -0.58 -4.07
N VAL A 65 -15.10 -0.93 -3.42
CA VAL A 65 -14.31 -2.13 -3.71
C VAL A 65 -14.29 -3.04 -2.48
N SER A 66 -14.62 -4.32 -2.69
CA SER A 66 -14.50 -5.35 -1.65
C SER A 66 -13.04 -5.77 -1.46
N ILE A 67 -12.66 -6.06 -0.22
CA ILE A 67 -11.29 -6.46 0.12
C ILE A 67 -11.14 -7.98 -0.12
N PRO A 68 -10.11 -8.42 -0.87
CA PRO A 68 -9.79 -9.84 -0.97
C PRO A 68 -9.36 -10.43 0.38
N GLU A 69 -9.70 -11.70 0.63
CA GLU A 69 -9.34 -12.41 1.86
C GLU A 69 -7.84 -12.29 2.22
N GLY A 70 -7.56 -12.10 3.51
CA GLY A 70 -6.19 -12.06 4.06
C GLY A 70 -5.43 -10.74 3.87
N LYS A 71 -6.04 -9.68 3.30
CA LYS A 71 -5.41 -8.36 3.14
C LYS A 71 -6.06 -7.30 4.02
N THR A 72 -5.26 -6.32 4.45
CA THR A 72 -5.77 -5.11 5.12
C THR A 72 -6.18 -4.04 4.10
N ALA A 73 -7.19 -3.23 4.44
CA ALA A 73 -7.70 -2.15 3.59
C ALA A 73 -6.62 -1.15 3.17
N THR A 74 -5.72 -0.80 4.09
CA THR A 74 -4.65 0.19 3.89
C THR A 74 -3.52 -0.32 2.99
N ALA A 75 -3.10 -1.58 3.17
CA ALA A 75 -2.10 -2.19 2.29
C ALA A 75 -2.66 -2.39 0.88
N PHE A 76 -3.93 -2.79 0.78
CA PHE A 76 -4.61 -2.97 -0.49
C PHE A 76 -4.79 -1.63 -1.23
N SER A 77 -5.20 -0.57 -0.55
CA SER A 77 -5.41 0.75 -1.17
C SER A 77 -4.13 1.33 -1.79
N LYS A 78 -2.99 1.21 -1.10
CA LYS A 78 -1.69 1.63 -1.64
C LYS A 78 -1.27 0.85 -2.87
N LYS A 79 -1.50 -0.47 -2.87
CA LYS A 79 -1.17 -1.31 -4.03
C LYS A 79 -2.10 -1.01 -5.20
N PHE A 80 -3.41 -0.92 -4.94
CA PHE A 80 -4.41 -0.70 -5.97
C PHE A 80 -4.28 0.70 -6.60
N SER A 81 -4.00 1.75 -5.80
CA SER A 81 -3.76 3.09 -6.34
C SER A 81 -2.57 3.14 -7.30
N TRP A 82 -1.49 2.44 -6.97
CA TRP A 82 -0.32 2.35 -7.83
C TRP A 82 -0.63 1.61 -9.14
N GLU A 83 -1.51 0.62 -9.11
CA GLU A 83 -1.96 -0.10 -10.31
C GLU A 83 -2.86 0.77 -11.20
N LEU A 84 -3.68 1.66 -10.61
CA LEU A 84 -4.58 2.56 -11.33
C LEU A 84 -3.88 3.80 -11.89
N ASN A 85 -2.84 4.29 -11.21
CA ASN A 85 -2.06 5.44 -11.67
C ASN A 85 -1.40 5.11 -13.01
N GLY A 86 -1.75 5.86 -14.06
CA GLY A 86 -1.26 5.59 -15.40
C GLY A 86 -1.98 4.43 -16.13
N ARG A 87 -3.05 3.87 -15.57
CA ARG A 87 -3.87 2.80 -16.20
C ARG A 87 -5.36 3.02 -15.93
N GLY A 88 -5.88 4.14 -16.40
CA GLY A 88 -7.29 4.52 -16.29
C GLY A 88 -7.54 5.70 -15.35
N LEU A 89 -6.61 6.02 -14.44
CA LEU A 89 -6.67 7.23 -13.61
C LEU A 89 -5.37 8.05 -13.70
N GLU A 90 -5.53 9.36 -13.58
CA GLU A 90 -4.52 10.42 -13.43
C GLU A 90 -4.70 11.10 -12.07
N ASP A 91 -3.67 11.80 -11.60
CA ASP A 91 -3.66 12.53 -10.32
C ASP A 91 -4.12 11.69 -9.12
N VAL A 92 -3.66 10.43 -9.07
CA VAL A 92 -4.12 9.47 -8.08
C VAL A 92 -3.58 9.81 -6.68
N ILE A 93 -4.49 10.10 -5.76
CA ILE A 93 -4.21 10.40 -4.35
C ILE A 93 -4.88 9.34 -3.48
N VAL A 94 -4.13 8.79 -2.52
CA VAL A 94 -4.66 7.86 -1.51
C VAL A 94 -4.83 8.61 -0.21
N HIS A 95 -6.00 8.48 0.43
CA HIS A 95 -6.14 8.81 1.84
C HIS A 95 -6.43 7.55 2.65
N ASP A 96 -5.42 7.11 3.38
CA ASP A 96 -5.38 5.91 4.24
C ASP A 96 -5.51 6.24 5.74
N ASN A 97 -5.24 7.48 6.15
CA ASN A 97 -5.43 7.99 7.51
C ASN A 97 -6.92 8.31 7.82
N ARG A 98 -7.81 7.33 7.64
CA ARG A 98 -9.24 7.43 7.91
C ARG A 98 -9.85 6.06 8.16
N SER A 99 -11.04 6.03 8.74
CA SER A 99 -11.77 4.78 9.06
C SER A 99 -11.97 3.88 7.84
N THR A 100 -12.35 4.46 6.70
CA THR A 100 -12.44 3.75 5.40
C THR A 100 -11.49 4.39 4.38
N PRO A 101 -10.38 3.74 4.00
CA PRO A 101 -9.48 4.25 2.98
C PRO A 101 -10.22 4.50 1.67
N THR A 102 -9.91 5.63 1.01
CA THR A 102 -10.41 5.89 -0.35
C THR A 102 -9.30 6.45 -1.25
N ILE A 103 -9.44 6.17 -2.54
CA ILE A 103 -8.55 6.61 -3.62
C ILE A 103 -9.30 7.64 -4.45
N HIS A 104 -8.69 8.80 -4.67
CA HIS A 104 -9.20 9.85 -5.54
C HIS A 104 -8.32 9.94 -6.78
N GLY A 105 -8.90 10.31 -7.92
CA GLY A 105 -8.16 10.61 -9.15
C GLY A 105 -9.12 11.09 -10.24
N LYS A 106 -8.59 11.41 -11.43
CA LYS A 106 -9.39 11.74 -12.61
C LYS A 106 -9.26 10.62 -13.63
N ASN A 107 -10.35 10.26 -14.30
CA ASN A 107 -10.23 9.28 -15.39
C ASN A 107 -9.45 9.89 -16.57
N ASP A 108 -8.42 9.18 -17.04
CA ASP A 108 -7.49 9.68 -18.06
C ASP A 108 -8.17 10.09 -19.37
N ARG A 109 -9.20 9.35 -19.78
CA ARG A 109 -9.92 9.56 -21.04
C ARG A 109 -11.05 10.58 -20.94
N THR A 110 -11.82 10.53 -19.87
CA THR A 110 -13.06 11.33 -19.73
C THR A 110 -12.90 12.57 -18.85
N SER A 111 -11.76 12.69 -18.16
CA SER A 111 -11.52 13.67 -17.09
C SER A 111 -12.51 13.62 -15.92
N ILE A 112 -13.39 12.61 -15.87
CA ILE A 112 -14.38 12.50 -14.80
C ILE A 112 -13.66 12.21 -13.47
N PRO A 113 -13.90 12.99 -12.41
CA PRO A 113 -13.37 12.69 -11.09
C PRO A 113 -13.89 11.34 -10.58
N VAL A 114 -13.01 10.53 -10.01
CA VAL A 114 -13.33 9.18 -9.51
C VAL A 114 -12.93 9.09 -8.04
N ARG A 115 -13.84 8.58 -7.23
CA ARG A 115 -13.66 8.28 -5.81
C ARG A 115 -13.91 6.80 -5.56
N ILE A 116 -12.93 6.08 -5.02
CA ILE A 116 -13.03 4.64 -4.76
C ILE A 116 -12.85 4.38 -3.27
N SER A 117 -13.92 3.99 -2.58
CA SER A 117 -13.86 3.49 -1.21
C SER A 117 -13.47 2.01 -1.19
N ILE A 118 -12.62 1.59 -0.25
CA ILE A 118 -12.18 0.19 -0.15
C ILE A 118 -12.57 -0.39 1.21
N GLY A 119 -13.25 -1.54 1.17
CA GLY A 119 -13.69 -2.25 2.36
C GLY A 119 -14.79 -1.56 3.16
N ASP A 120 -15.59 -0.69 2.53
CA ASP A 120 -16.75 -0.13 3.22
C ASP A 120 -17.86 -1.18 3.32
N ALA A 121 -17.99 -1.79 4.50
CA ALA A 121 -19.02 -2.79 4.79
C ALA A 121 -20.45 -2.24 4.69
N THR A 122 -20.61 -0.91 4.77
CA THR A 122 -21.92 -0.25 4.73
C THR A 122 -22.32 0.23 3.33
N ALA A 123 -21.46 0.06 2.31
CA ALA A 123 -21.68 0.64 0.98
C ALA A 123 -23.01 0.22 0.33
N GLU A 124 -23.38 -1.06 0.43
CA GLU A 124 -24.64 -1.58 -0.11
C GLU A 124 -25.85 -0.99 0.63
N ASN A 125 -25.77 -0.88 1.95
CA ASN A 125 -26.82 -0.31 2.79
C ASN A 125 -27.03 1.18 2.52
N LYS A 126 -25.95 1.92 2.27
CA LYS A 126 -26.00 3.34 1.85
C LYS A 126 -26.76 3.53 0.56
N VAL A 127 -26.51 2.65 -0.43
CA VAL A 127 -27.25 2.65 -1.69
C VAL A 127 -28.72 2.28 -1.47
N ALA A 128 -29.00 1.29 -0.61
CA ALA A 128 -30.36 0.89 -0.28
C ALA A 128 -31.16 2.01 0.40
N LEU A 129 -30.57 2.73 1.36
CA LEU A 129 -31.21 3.88 2.03
C LEU A 129 -31.54 5.00 1.05
N LEU A 130 -30.57 5.40 0.23
CA LEU A 130 -30.81 6.46 -0.75
C LEU A 130 -31.86 6.03 -1.77
N ARG A 131 -31.87 4.75 -2.19
CA ARG A 131 -32.89 4.21 -3.10
C ARG A 131 -34.28 4.26 -2.46
N LEU A 132 -34.40 3.81 -1.21
CA LEU A 132 -35.66 3.82 -0.47
C LEU A 132 -36.27 5.23 -0.41
N LEU A 133 -35.44 6.25 -0.14
CA LEU A 133 -35.87 7.64 -0.07
C LEU A 133 -36.17 8.21 -1.46
N SER A 134 -35.31 7.98 -2.45
CA SER A 134 -35.49 8.43 -3.83
C SER A 134 -36.72 7.82 -4.52
N ASP A 135 -37.04 6.56 -4.23
CA ASP A 135 -38.20 5.85 -4.77
C ASP A 135 -39.52 6.26 -4.08
N SER A 136 -39.44 6.95 -2.93
CA SER A 136 -40.63 7.43 -2.21
C SER A 136 -41.26 8.67 -2.86
N ASP A 137 -40.46 9.65 -3.27
CA ASP A 137 -40.92 10.83 -4.00
C ASP A 137 -39.79 11.41 -4.89
N ASN A 138 -40.11 11.75 -6.13
CA ASN A 138 -39.15 12.30 -7.10
C ASN A 138 -38.54 13.64 -6.64
N ARG A 139 -39.26 14.40 -5.80
CA ARG A 139 -38.79 15.67 -5.25
C ARG A 139 -37.60 15.49 -4.32
N ILE A 140 -37.50 14.37 -3.60
CA ILE A 140 -36.31 14.05 -2.80
C ILE A 140 -35.11 13.89 -3.72
N SER A 141 -35.26 13.16 -4.82
CA SER A 141 -34.20 12.96 -5.81
C SER A 141 -33.76 14.29 -6.45
N ASN A 142 -34.71 15.15 -6.82
CA ASN A 142 -34.45 16.48 -7.36
C ASN A 142 -33.74 17.39 -6.34
N TYR A 143 -34.18 17.36 -5.08
CA TYR A 143 -33.55 18.10 -3.98
C TYR A 143 -32.12 17.63 -3.72
N LEU A 144 -31.89 16.32 -3.64
CA LEU A 144 -30.55 15.77 -3.47
C LEU A 144 -29.64 16.10 -4.67
N LEU A 145 -30.16 16.02 -5.89
CA LEU A 145 -29.43 16.42 -7.09
C LEU A 145 -29.08 17.91 -7.06
N ALA A 146 -29.99 18.78 -6.60
CA ALA A 146 -29.73 20.21 -6.40
C ALA A 146 -28.56 20.42 -5.43
N VAL A 147 -28.58 19.76 -4.27
CA VAL A 147 -27.49 19.85 -3.28
C VAL A 147 -26.17 19.40 -3.89
N GLN A 148 -26.14 18.27 -4.60
CA GLN A 148 -24.90 17.77 -5.22
C GLN A 148 -24.40 18.70 -6.33
N ASN A 149 -25.31 19.30 -7.11
CA ASN A 149 -24.96 20.24 -8.17
C ASN A 149 -24.36 21.52 -7.58
N TRP A 150 -24.97 22.06 -6.52
CA TRP A 150 -24.43 23.20 -5.78
C TRP A 150 -23.04 22.90 -5.22
N VAL A 151 -22.86 21.75 -4.57
CA VAL A 151 -21.56 21.32 -4.03
C VAL A 151 -20.46 21.26 -5.10
N LEU A 152 -20.80 20.78 -6.30
CA LEU A 152 -19.88 20.69 -7.43
C LEU A 152 -19.46 22.10 -7.91
N HIS A 153 -20.42 22.98 -8.18
CA HIS A 153 -20.16 24.30 -8.75
C HIS A 153 -19.49 25.27 -7.76
N ARG A 154 -19.73 25.07 -6.45
CA ARG A 154 -19.20 25.93 -5.37
C ARG A 154 -17.94 25.40 -4.69
N ASP A 155 -17.33 24.33 -5.22
CA ASP A 155 -16.06 23.77 -4.72
C ASP A 155 -16.12 23.32 -3.24
N LEU A 156 -17.22 22.64 -2.87
CA LEU A 156 -17.53 22.17 -1.51
C LEU A 156 -17.34 20.66 -1.32
N ALA A 157 -16.69 20.00 -2.29
CA ALA A 157 -16.46 18.56 -2.28
C ALA A 157 -15.26 18.16 -1.41
N GLU A 158 -15.16 16.85 -1.15
CA GLU A 158 -14.11 16.24 -0.31
C GLU A 158 -12.68 16.63 -0.75
N GLN A 159 -12.43 16.74 -2.05
CA GLN A 159 -11.11 17.06 -2.59
C GLN A 159 -10.62 18.45 -2.18
N SER A 160 -11.56 19.36 -1.93
CA SER A 160 -11.30 20.77 -1.64
C SER A 160 -11.43 21.09 -0.14
N GLY A 161 -11.44 20.05 0.70
CA GLY A 161 -11.57 20.14 2.15
C GLY A 161 -13.02 20.16 2.67
N GLY A 162 -13.99 19.87 1.80
CA GLY A 162 -15.41 19.75 2.16
C GLY A 162 -15.83 18.33 2.58
N LEU A 163 -17.11 18.03 2.37
CA LEU A 163 -17.71 16.74 2.73
C LEU A 163 -17.77 15.79 1.52
N SER A 164 -17.86 14.48 1.81
CA SER A 164 -18.12 13.47 0.77
C SER A 164 -19.55 13.61 0.21
N PRO A 165 -19.82 13.16 -1.04
CA PRO A 165 -21.16 13.23 -1.63
C PRO A 165 -22.24 12.56 -0.78
N PHE A 166 -21.92 11.40 -0.21
CA PHE A 166 -22.81 10.71 0.72
C PHE A 166 -23.06 11.51 2.01
N ALA A 167 -22.01 12.10 2.60
CA ALA A 167 -22.16 12.93 3.79
C ALA A 167 -23.05 14.16 3.54
N TRP A 168 -22.90 14.82 2.38
CA TRP A 168 -23.82 15.88 1.96
C TRP A 168 -25.28 15.43 1.87
N SER A 169 -25.50 14.22 1.35
CA SER A 169 -26.84 13.64 1.25
C SER A 169 -27.43 13.37 2.63
N ILE A 170 -26.62 12.90 3.58
CA ILE A 170 -27.06 12.70 4.97
C ILE A 170 -27.42 14.03 5.64
N VAL A 171 -26.63 15.10 5.48
CA VAL A 171 -26.96 16.41 6.06
C VAL A 171 -28.26 16.95 5.45
N ALA A 172 -28.43 16.84 4.14
CA ALA A 172 -29.63 17.25 3.42
C ALA A 172 -30.89 16.48 3.87
N LEU A 173 -30.79 15.15 3.97
CA LEU A 173 -31.89 14.31 4.45
C LEU A 173 -32.21 14.56 5.93
N THR A 174 -31.20 14.83 6.75
CA THR A 174 -31.41 15.17 8.16
C THR A 174 -32.19 16.48 8.28
N HIS A 175 -31.93 17.45 7.40
CA HIS A 175 -32.72 18.67 7.33
C HIS A 175 -34.19 18.36 6.99
N LEU A 176 -34.47 17.62 5.90
CA LEU A 176 -35.86 17.25 5.56
C LEU A 176 -36.59 16.54 6.70
N ARG A 177 -35.88 15.69 7.46
CA ARG A 177 -36.43 15.03 8.64
C ARG A 177 -36.71 16.01 9.78
N SER A 178 -35.82 16.99 10.01
CA SER A 178 -36.01 18.00 11.07
C SER A 178 -37.22 18.92 10.85
N ILE A 179 -37.62 19.11 9.58
CA ILE A 179 -38.83 19.85 9.22
C ILE A 179 -40.04 18.93 8.95
N ASN A 180 -39.94 17.66 9.31
CA ASN A 180 -41.00 16.64 9.22
C ASN A 180 -41.54 16.36 7.79
N LEU A 181 -40.71 16.52 6.76
CA LEU A 181 -41.09 16.16 5.38
C LEU A 181 -40.85 14.69 5.06
N ILE A 182 -39.96 14.05 5.81
CA ILE A 182 -39.70 12.62 5.71
C ILE A 182 -39.83 11.96 7.08
N SER A 183 -40.41 10.77 7.12
CA SER A 183 -40.48 9.94 8.32
C SER A 183 -39.15 9.25 8.62
N ASP A 184 -39.06 8.54 9.74
CA ASP A 184 -37.91 7.69 10.04
C ASP A 184 -37.79 6.56 9.00
N PRO A 185 -36.67 6.44 8.26
CA PRO A 185 -36.47 5.35 7.30
C PRO A 185 -35.97 4.06 7.95
N PHE A 186 -35.72 4.05 9.26
CA PHE A 186 -35.20 2.91 10.00
C PHE A 186 -36.28 2.21 10.82
N LEU A 187 -36.16 0.89 10.99
CA LEU A 187 -36.99 0.11 11.89
C LEU A 187 -36.65 0.44 13.35
N ALA A 188 -37.67 0.50 14.21
CA ALA A 188 -37.49 0.55 15.65
C ALA A 188 -36.66 -0.68 16.06
N ASP A 189 -35.56 -0.47 16.78
CA ASP A 189 -34.54 -1.45 17.21
C ASP A 189 -33.36 -1.73 16.26
N SER A 190 -33.33 -1.16 15.05
CA SER A 190 -32.16 -1.28 14.17
C SER A 190 -30.96 -0.47 14.70
N GLY A 191 -29.75 -1.06 14.70
CA GLY A 191 -28.54 -0.36 15.14
C GLY A 191 -27.26 -1.19 15.08
N THR A 192 -26.13 -0.61 15.49
CA THR A 192 -24.87 -1.33 15.65
C THR A 192 -24.82 -2.06 17.00
N VAL A 193 -24.73 -3.39 16.98
CA VAL A 193 -24.46 -4.20 18.18
C VAL A 193 -23.01 -4.68 18.14
N VAL A 194 -22.25 -4.38 19.20
CA VAL A 194 -20.85 -4.81 19.37
C VAL A 194 -20.83 -6.00 20.33
N GLU A 195 -20.69 -7.22 19.79
CA GLU A 195 -20.50 -8.46 20.57
C GLU A 195 -19.12 -9.05 20.30
N ASP A 196 -18.38 -9.41 21.35
CA ASP A 196 -17.05 -10.05 21.28
C ASP A 196 -16.03 -9.38 20.33
N GLY A 197 -16.05 -8.04 20.26
CA GLY A 197 -15.15 -7.27 19.39
C GLY A 197 -15.46 -7.38 17.89
N LYS A 198 -16.52 -8.09 17.50
CA LYS A 198 -17.06 -8.13 16.13
C LYS A 198 -18.25 -7.18 16.04
N ARG A 199 -18.19 -6.26 15.06
CA ARG A 199 -19.29 -5.33 14.79
C ARG A 199 -20.36 -6.09 14.00
N SER A 200 -21.53 -6.27 14.58
CA SER A 200 -22.72 -6.65 13.83
C SER A 200 -23.45 -5.37 13.42
N LEU A 201 -23.62 -5.20 12.11
CA LEU A 201 -24.28 -4.05 11.51
C LEU A 201 -25.73 -4.47 11.24
N ASP A 202 -26.68 -4.07 12.08
CA ASP A 202 -28.08 -4.25 11.74
C ASP A 202 -28.56 -3.12 10.83
N VAL A 203 -29.08 -3.52 9.67
CA VAL A 203 -29.38 -2.66 8.53
C VAL A 203 -30.79 -2.10 8.59
N GLY A 204 -31.68 -2.66 9.43
CA GLY A 204 -33.14 -2.48 9.46
C GLY A 204 -33.69 -1.20 8.82
N LEU A 205 -33.86 -1.22 7.50
CA LEU A 205 -34.57 -0.21 6.72
C LEU A 205 -36.04 -0.62 6.62
N VAL A 206 -36.94 0.37 6.56
CA VAL A 206 -38.37 0.11 6.35
C VAL A 206 -38.61 -0.52 4.97
N GLU A 207 -39.46 -1.55 4.89
CA GLU A 207 -39.72 -2.28 3.64
C GLU A 207 -40.65 -1.53 2.66
N SER A 208 -41.40 -0.54 3.13
CA SER A 208 -42.36 0.22 2.33
C SER A 208 -41.97 1.70 2.16
N THR A 209 -42.01 2.18 0.92
CA THR A 209 -41.78 3.59 0.58
C THR A 209 -43.00 4.49 0.85
N LYS A 210 -44.20 3.90 1.01
CA LYS A 210 -45.48 4.64 1.03
C LYS A 210 -45.65 5.58 2.22
N THR A 211 -44.96 5.33 3.32
CA THR A 211 -45.09 6.09 4.57
C THR A 211 -43.95 7.08 4.79
N ILE A 212 -42.97 7.10 3.88
CA ILE A 212 -41.72 7.85 4.06
C ILE A 212 -41.93 9.33 3.76
N TRP A 213 -42.52 9.66 2.62
CA TRP A 213 -42.80 11.04 2.27
C TRP A 213 -44.02 11.54 3.02
N GLN A 214 -43.83 12.62 3.79
CA GLN A 214 -44.88 13.30 4.57
C GLN A 214 -45.13 14.75 4.10
N GLY A 215 -44.33 15.25 3.15
CA GLY A 215 -44.48 16.59 2.62
C GLY A 215 -45.76 16.80 1.80
N GLY A 216 -46.28 18.03 1.81
CA GLY A 216 -47.40 18.46 0.98
C GLY A 216 -46.97 18.79 -0.45
N ASP A 217 -47.26 20.00 -0.92
CA ASP A 217 -46.90 20.51 -2.25
C ASP A 217 -45.56 21.25 -2.29
N GLU A 218 -44.69 21.01 -1.31
CA GLU A 218 -43.40 21.69 -1.24
C GLU A 218 -42.52 21.36 -2.45
N GLU A 219 -41.98 22.42 -3.04
CA GLU A 219 -41.11 22.34 -4.22
C GLU A 219 -39.65 22.12 -3.81
N ALA A 220 -38.89 21.46 -4.70
CA ALA A 220 -37.48 21.18 -4.47
C ALA A 220 -36.62 22.45 -4.29
N GLU A 221 -37.00 23.57 -4.92
CA GLU A 221 -36.31 24.85 -4.73
C GLU A 221 -36.49 25.40 -3.31
N SER A 222 -37.72 25.37 -2.79
CA SER A 222 -38.02 25.82 -1.43
C SER A 222 -37.29 24.97 -0.39
N MET A 223 -37.31 23.64 -0.56
CA MET A 223 -36.54 22.72 0.27
C MET A 223 -35.03 23.00 0.23
N PHE A 224 -34.49 23.31 -0.95
CA PHE A 224 -33.07 23.67 -1.12
C PHE A 224 -32.70 24.99 -0.44
N LYS A 225 -33.51 26.03 -0.56
CA LYS A 225 -33.28 27.31 0.13
C LYS A 225 -33.36 27.15 1.65
N SER A 226 -34.40 26.48 2.16
CA SER A 226 -34.53 26.14 3.58
C SER A 226 -33.32 25.37 4.12
N PHE A 227 -32.77 24.45 3.30
CA PHE A 227 -31.53 23.74 3.63
C PHE A 227 -30.32 24.67 3.76
N LEU A 228 -30.12 25.63 2.84
CA LEU A 228 -29.05 26.62 2.97
C LEU A 228 -29.20 27.46 4.24
N THR A 229 -30.42 27.89 4.57
CA THR A 229 -30.70 28.59 5.83
C THR A 229 -30.34 27.72 7.05
N SER A 230 -30.64 26.43 7.01
CA SER A 230 -30.30 25.48 8.09
C SER A 230 -28.78 25.35 8.29
N LEU A 231 -27.98 25.44 7.22
CA LEU A 231 -26.53 25.37 7.30
C LEU A 231 -25.94 26.58 8.03
N GLN A 232 -26.55 27.76 7.91
CA GLN A 232 -26.09 28.99 8.56
C GLN A 232 -26.18 28.92 10.10
N ALA A 233 -27.08 28.09 10.64
CA ALA A 233 -27.24 27.92 12.08
C ALA A 233 -26.11 27.08 12.74
N LEU A 234 -25.22 26.49 11.94
CA LEU A 234 -24.22 25.56 12.42
C LEU A 234 -22.96 26.28 12.93
N GLN A 235 -22.46 25.83 14.08
CA GLN A 235 -21.35 26.44 14.81
C GLN A 235 -20.05 25.65 14.59
N LEU A 236 -18.89 26.31 14.71
CA LEU A 236 -17.56 25.69 14.66
C LEU A 236 -16.83 25.87 16.00
N PRO A 237 -16.50 24.79 16.74
CA PRO A 237 -16.86 23.39 16.47
C PRO A 237 -18.33 23.13 16.81
N ALA A 238 -18.99 22.24 16.08
CA ALA A 238 -20.42 22.00 16.28
C ALA A 238 -20.69 21.41 17.68
N LYS A 239 -21.73 21.87 18.39
CA LYS A 239 -22.02 21.37 19.75
C LYS A 239 -22.62 19.96 19.77
N LYS A 240 -23.50 19.68 18.80
CA LYS A 240 -24.19 18.40 18.61
C LYS A 240 -23.66 17.68 17.36
N ILE A 241 -23.83 16.37 17.31
CA ILE A 241 -23.53 15.51 16.17
C ILE A 241 -24.76 15.44 15.27
N ILE A 242 -24.59 15.65 13.97
CA ILE A 242 -25.67 15.49 12.98
C ILE A 242 -25.94 14.00 12.79
N SER A 243 -27.19 13.58 12.93
CA SER A 243 -27.60 12.19 12.78
C SER A 243 -28.92 12.10 12.04
N LEU A 244 -28.97 11.31 10.97
CA LEU A 244 -30.23 11.05 10.26
C LEU A 244 -31.23 10.29 11.15
N ARG A 245 -30.75 9.51 12.13
CA ARG A 245 -31.58 8.75 13.09
C ARG A 245 -32.17 9.64 14.19
N VAL A 246 -31.47 10.72 14.54
CA VAL A 246 -31.87 11.65 15.60
C VAL A 246 -31.75 13.08 15.06
N PRO A 247 -32.83 13.62 14.45
CA PRO A 247 -32.77 14.90 13.73
C PRO A 247 -32.40 16.09 14.63
N ASP A 248 -32.76 16.03 15.93
CA ASP A 248 -32.40 17.06 16.93
C ASP A 248 -30.89 17.06 17.31
N GLY A 249 -30.14 16.09 16.80
CA GLY A 249 -28.72 15.90 17.01
C GLY A 249 -28.37 15.12 18.28
N VAL A 250 -27.22 14.45 18.24
CA VAL A 250 -26.72 13.58 19.32
C VAL A 250 -25.66 14.30 20.15
N GLY A 251 -25.62 14.06 21.46
CA GLY A 251 -24.60 14.63 22.33
C GLY A 251 -23.21 14.08 22.03
N ARG A 252 -22.19 14.95 21.96
CA ARG A 252 -20.78 14.53 21.71
C ARG A 252 -20.25 13.48 22.70
N LYS A 253 -20.74 13.51 23.95
CA LYS A 253 -20.35 12.56 25.00
C LYS A 253 -20.87 11.16 24.73
N GLU A 254 -22.04 11.03 24.11
CA GLU A 254 -22.70 9.75 23.82
C GLU A 254 -21.92 8.94 22.78
N CYS A 255 -21.34 9.61 21.78
CA CYS A 255 -20.51 8.97 20.74
C CYS A 255 -18.99 9.06 21.01
N ASN A 256 -18.56 9.58 22.17
CA ASN A 256 -17.14 9.81 22.49
C ASN A 256 -16.38 10.68 21.45
N PHE A 257 -17.07 11.63 20.80
CA PHE A 257 -16.46 12.54 19.81
C PHE A 257 -16.03 13.86 20.46
N LYS A 258 -14.75 13.95 20.81
CA LYS A 258 -14.17 15.16 21.44
C LYS A 258 -14.17 16.35 20.48
N ALA A 259 -14.50 17.53 21.00
CA ALA A 259 -14.43 18.76 20.22
C ALA A 259 -12.96 19.17 19.97
N PRO A 260 -12.59 19.56 18.75
CA PRO A 260 -11.24 20.02 18.45
C PRO A 260 -10.97 21.43 18.99
N ASP A 261 -9.73 21.70 19.37
CA ASP A 261 -9.25 23.04 19.75
C ASP A 261 -8.86 23.83 18.49
N ILE A 262 -9.73 24.74 18.05
CA ILE A 262 -9.59 25.46 16.78
C ILE A 262 -8.45 26.49 16.82
N GLY A 263 -8.09 27.01 18.00
CA GLY A 263 -7.15 28.14 18.13
C GLY A 263 -5.71 27.84 17.71
N LYS A 264 -5.34 26.56 17.54
CA LYS A 264 -3.97 26.11 17.24
C LYS A 264 -3.83 25.42 15.88
N LEU A 265 -4.88 25.40 15.07
CA LEU A 265 -4.92 24.61 13.83
C LEU A 265 -4.53 25.45 12.61
N SER A 266 -3.80 24.84 11.68
CA SER A 266 -3.57 25.43 10.36
C SER A 266 -4.83 25.30 9.49
N ALA A 267 -5.08 26.28 8.62
CA ALA A 267 -6.33 26.41 7.86
C ALA A 267 -6.69 25.18 7.00
N ASN A 268 -5.67 24.51 6.43
CA ASN A 268 -5.82 23.37 5.51
C ASN A 268 -5.65 22.00 6.17
N GLN A 269 -5.50 21.96 7.49
CA GLN A 269 -5.41 20.71 8.22
C GLN A 269 -6.80 20.08 8.38
N ARG A 270 -6.88 18.77 8.19
CA ARG A 270 -8.09 18.00 8.50
C ARG A 270 -8.30 17.99 10.01
N VAL A 271 -9.53 18.25 10.43
CA VAL A 271 -9.86 18.41 11.84
C VAL A 271 -10.92 17.36 12.19
N PRO A 272 -10.53 16.27 12.89
CA PRO A 272 -11.49 15.26 13.32
C PRO A 272 -12.61 15.89 14.16
N HIS A 273 -13.85 15.49 13.89
CA HIS A 273 -15.02 15.90 14.65
C HIS A 273 -15.24 17.42 14.74
N LEU A 274 -14.78 18.20 13.74
CA LEU A 274 -15.10 19.63 13.65
C LEU A 274 -16.61 19.83 13.50
N TRP A 275 -17.20 19.07 12.59
CA TRP A 275 -18.63 19.07 12.29
C TRP A 275 -19.11 17.62 12.15
N PRO A 276 -19.17 16.88 13.27
CA PRO A 276 -19.34 15.43 13.24
C PRO A 276 -20.69 15.05 12.66
N ILE A 277 -20.68 14.14 11.68
CA ILE A 277 -21.85 13.57 11.04
C ILE A 277 -21.78 12.06 11.27
N LEU A 278 -22.82 11.49 11.88
CA LEU A 278 -22.87 10.07 12.19
C LEU A 278 -23.19 9.25 10.94
N ASP A 279 -22.47 8.15 10.72
CA ASP A 279 -22.89 7.16 9.71
C ASP A 279 -24.21 6.51 10.15
N PRO A 280 -25.26 6.47 9.31
CA PRO A 280 -26.55 5.89 9.68
C PRO A 280 -26.50 4.38 9.98
N PHE A 281 -25.45 3.68 9.54
CA PHE A 281 -25.31 2.23 9.74
C PHE A 281 -24.16 1.86 10.69
N ASP A 282 -23.14 2.70 10.83
CA ASP A 282 -22.08 2.53 11.82
C ASP A 282 -22.03 3.73 12.76
N LEU A 283 -22.75 3.64 13.89
CA LEU A 283 -22.87 4.74 14.85
C LEU A 283 -21.56 5.06 15.58
N THR A 284 -20.48 4.32 15.33
CA THR A 284 -19.14 4.64 15.84
C THR A 284 -18.33 5.52 14.88
N LYS A 285 -18.83 5.70 13.65
CA LYS A 285 -18.09 6.32 12.55
C LYS A 285 -18.57 7.74 12.29
N ASP A 286 -17.60 8.66 12.17
CA ASP A 286 -17.83 10.02 11.71
C ASP A 286 -17.55 10.10 10.19
N ILE A 287 -18.55 10.47 9.39
CA ILE A 287 -18.38 10.62 7.94
C ILE A 287 -17.87 12.00 7.51
N SER A 288 -17.60 12.89 8.48
CA SER A 288 -17.02 14.23 8.27
C SER A 288 -15.48 14.27 8.37
N GLU A 289 -14.79 13.12 8.46
CA GLU A 289 -13.32 13.02 8.63
C GLU A 289 -12.49 13.78 7.57
N SER A 290 -13.08 14.11 6.41
CA SER A 290 -12.41 14.87 5.34
C SER A 290 -12.41 16.38 5.54
N LEU A 291 -13.26 16.89 6.42
CA LEU A 291 -13.54 18.31 6.56
C LEU A 291 -12.34 19.08 7.13
N THR A 292 -11.96 20.16 6.45
CA THR A 292 -10.95 21.12 6.94
C THR A 292 -11.62 22.35 7.54
N LEU A 293 -10.87 23.13 8.33
CA LEU A 293 -11.38 24.38 8.89
C LEU A 293 -11.75 25.38 7.78
N GLU A 294 -10.92 25.49 6.75
CA GLU A 294 -11.22 26.34 5.58
C GLU A 294 -12.45 25.86 4.81
N GLY A 295 -12.56 24.55 4.57
CA GLY A 295 -13.73 23.97 3.89
C GLY A 295 -15.03 24.22 4.66
N ALA A 296 -15.02 24.06 5.98
CA ALA A 296 -16.17 24.36 6.83
C ALA A 296 -16.58 25.84 6.77
N LYS A 297 -15.60 26.78 6.81
CA LYS A 297 -15.88 28.21 6.65
C LYS A 297 -16.46 28.52 5.28
N ARG A 298 -15.93 27.91 4.21
CA ARG A 298 -16.42 28.07 2.84
C ARG A 298 -17.88 27.62 2.73
N ILE A 299 -18.23 26.49 3.33
CA ILE A 299 -19.63 26.01 3.39
C ILE A 299 -20.54 27.06 4.02
N LEU A 300 -20.16 27.64 5.16
CA LEU A 300 -20.98 28.66 5.84
C LEU A 300 -21.12 29.95 5.00
N VAL A 301 -20.05 30.38 4.32
CA VAL A 301 -20.08 31.55 3.43
C VAL A 301 -20.99 31.30 2.24
N GLU A 302 -20.92 30.13 1.61
CA GLU A 302 -21.78 29.79 0.48
C GLU A 302 -23.24 29.58 0.91
N ALA A 303 -23.49 29.05 2.11
CA ALA A 303 -24.83 28.93 2.68
C ALA A 303 -25.48 30.29 2.95
N ALA A 304 -24.70 31.32 3.31
CA ALA A 304 -25.19 32.69 3.53
C ALA A 304 -25.67 33.40 2.26
N ARG A 305 -25.46 32.79 1.08
CA ARG A 305 -25.90 33.32 -0.23
C ARG A 305 -27.32 32.91 -0.61
N GLU A 306 -28.07 32.29 0.30
CA GLU A 306 -29.44 31.78 0.08
C GLU A 306 -30.40 32.80 -0.55
N GLY A 307 -30.27 34.09 -0.24
CA GLY A 307 -31.11 35.16 -0.79
C GLY A 307 -30.81 35.56 -2.25
N LEU A 308 -29.82 34.95 -2.90
CA LEU A 308 -29.47 35.22 -4.30
C LEU A 308 -30.38 34.46 -5.28
N SER A 309 -30.30 34.81 -6.56
CA SER A 309 -31.01 34.07 -7.62
C SER A 309 -30.47 32.65 -7.79
N SER A 310 -31.28 31.76 -8.35
CA SER A 310 -30.87 30.37 -8.62
C SER A 310 -29.63 30.32 -9.53
N GLU A 311 -29.54 31.20 -10.53
CA GLU A 311 -28.33 31.31 -11.38
C GLU A 311 -27.05 31.59 -10.58
N GLU A 312 -27.11 32.55 -9.65
CA GLU A 312 -25.96 32.93 -8.85
C GLU A 312 -25.56 31.86 -7.83
N LEU A 313 -26.55 31.14 -7.28
CA LEU A 313 -26.35 30.02 -6.37
C LEU A 313 -25.63 28.84 -7.04
N PHE A 314 -25.94 28.55 -8.31
CA PHE A 314 -25.35 27.44 -9.06
C PHE A 314 -24.17 27.86 -9.97
N SER A 315 -23.73 29.12 -9.88
CA SER A 315 -22.59 29.62 -10.66
C SER A 315 -21.28 28.87 -10.32
N THR A 316 -20.51 28.54 -11.36
CA THR A 316 -19.26 27.79 -11.23
C THR A 316 -18.11 28.70 -10.76
N ILE A 317 -17.46 28.36 -9.66
CA ILE A 317 -16.26 29.09 -9.20
C ILE A 317 -15.01 28.66 -10.00
N LYS A 318 -14.87 27.36 -10.27
CA LYS A 318 -13.70 26.78 -10.96
C LYS A 318 -14.15 25.78 -12.02
N GLU A 319 -13.88 26.08 -13.28
CA GLU A 319 -14.26 25.21 -14.40
C GLU A 319 -13.48 23.89 -14.42
N ASP A 320 -12.24 23.88 -13.90
CA ASP A 320 -11.35 22.69 -13.86
C ASP A 320 -11.88 21.53 -12.99
N LEU A 321 -12.90 21.79 -12.17
CA LEU A 321 -13.58 20.81 -11.35
C LEU A 321 -14.62 20.00 -12.14
N LEU A 322 -15.15 20.61 -13.20
CA LEU A 322 -16.21 20.00 -14.00
C LEU A 322 -15.61 18.98 -14.97
N ALA A 323 -16.24 17.81 -15.06
CA ALA A 323 -15.88 16.83 -16.08
C ALA A 323 -16.07 17.42 -17.49
N ALA A 324 -15.25 16.99 -18.44
CA ALA A 324 -15.38 17.41 -19.82
C ALA A 324 -16.66 16.85 -20.44
N ASP A 325 -17.38 17.68 -21.20
CA ASP A 325 -18.60 17.27 -21.92
C ASP A 325 -18.31 16.17 -22.94
N GLU A 326 -17.15 16.24 -23.58
CA GLU A 326 -16.67 15.23 -24.52
C GLU A 326 -15.50 14.44 -23.95
N ASP A 327 -15.33 13.22 -24.44
CA ASP A 327 -14.13 12.45 -24.16
C ASP A 327 -12.92 13.13 -24.82
N LYS A 328 -11.76 13.13 -24.16
CA LYS A 328 -10.54 13.64 -24.77
C LYS A 328 -10.33 12.92 -26.11
N ASP A 329 -10.29 13.69 -27.20
CA ASP A 329 -9.99 13.15 -28.51
C ASP A 329 -8.51 12.80 -28.59
N LEU A 330 -8.20 11.53 -28.29
CA LEU A 330 -6.84 11.00 -28.24
C LEU A 330 -6.07 11.14 -29.57
N PHE A 331 -6.75 11.43 -30.68
CA PHE A 331 -6.15 11.48 -32.02
C PHE A 331 -6.22 12.86 -32.67
N ALA A 332 -6.64 13.91 -31.96
CA ALA A 332 -6.80 15.25 -32.53
C ALA A 332 -5.49 15.78 -33.15
N ASP A 333 -4.38 15.57 -32.45
CA ASP A 333 -3.00 15.89 -32.85
C ASP A 333 -2.50 15.06 -34.05
N LEU A 334 -2.98 13.82 -34.18
CA LEU A 334 -2.54 12.86 -35.21
C LEU A 334 -3.31 12.96 -36.53
N ARG A 335 -4.41 13.72 -36.57
CA ARG A 335 -5.23 13.91 -37.77
C ARG A 335 -4.58 14.76 -38.86
N SER A 336 -3.78 15.75 -38.46
CA SER A 336 -3.10 16.67 -39.38
C SER A 336 -1.71 16.18 -39.80
N ARG A 337 -1.18 15.12 -39.17
CA ARG A 337 0.17 14.60 -39.42
C ARG A 337 0.18 13.50 -40.49
N PRO A 338 1.22 13.43 -41.33
CA PRO A 338 1.36 12.40 -42.34
C PRO A 338 1.71 11.03 -41.72
N THR A 339 1.13 9.96 -42.26
CA THR A 339 1.32 8.57 -41.80
C THR A 339 2.78 8.10 -41.66
N PRO A 340 3.74 8.42 -42.57
CA PRO A 340 5.12 7.98 -42.40
C PRO A 340 5.81 8.58 -41.16
N GLU A 341 5.49 9.82 -40.79
CA GLU A 341 6.04 10.46 -39.58
C GLU A 341 5.54 9.75 -38.31
N ILE A 342 4.26 9.39 -38.29
CA ILE A 342 3.65 8.62 -37.20
C ILE A 342 4.28 7.22 -37.10
N GLU A 343 4.59 6.57 -38.23
CA GLU A 343 5.28 5.28 -38.24
C GLU A 343 6.74 5.38 -37.76
N SER A 344 7.47 6.45 -38.08
CA SER A 344 8.81 6.69 -37.53
C SER A 344 8.77 6.95 -36.03
N GLU A 345 7.86 7.79 -35.55
CA GLU A 345 7.69 8.08 -34.12
C GLU A 345 7.33 6.81 -33.35
N ALA A 346 6.41 5.99 -33.87
CA ALA A 346 6.08 4.70 -33.28
C ALA A 346 7.28 3.73 -33.27
N LYS A 347 8.19 3.78 -34.25
CA LYS A 347 9.44 2.97 -34.24
C LYS A 347 10.43 3.49 -33.19
N GLU A 348 10.59 4.80 -33.06
CA GLU A 348 11.45 5.41 -32.06
C GLU A 348 10.96 5.12 -30.63
N LEU A 349 9.64 5.24 -30.39
CA LEU A 349 9.04 4.88 -29.11
C LEU A 349 9.19 3.40 -28.77
N ARG A 350 9.14 2.48 -29.74
CA ARG A 350 9.47 1.05 -29.51
C ARG A 350 10.91 0.86 -29.04
N LYS A 351 11.86 1.56 -29.67
CA LYS A 351 13.27 1.50 -29.26
C LYS A 351 13.43 2.06 -27.85
N ARG A 352 12.86 3.24 -27.57
CA ARG A 352 12.89 3.87 -26.24
C ARG A 352 12.27 2.96 -25.18
N LYS A 353 11.11 2.36 -25.45
CA LYS A 353 10.46 1.40 -24.56
C LYS A 353 11.37 0.21 -24.24
N SER A 354 12.00 -0.39 -25.25
CA SER A 354 12.92 -1.52 -25.05
C SER A 354 14.11 -1.15 -24.18
N LEU A 355 14.65 0.07 -24.31
CA LEU A 355 15.73 0.57 -23.47
C LEU A 355 15.28 0.76 -22.02
N ILE A 356 14.10 1.36 -21.81
CA ILE A 356 13.53 1.55 -20.47
C ILE A 356 13.21 0.19 -19.81
N GLU A 357 12.69 -0.79 -20.56
CA GLU A 357 12.44 -2.15 -20.06
C GLU A 357 13.73 -2.82 -19.57
N ALA A 358 14.81 -2.72 -20.36
CA ALA A 358 16.12 -3.24 -19.96
C ALA A 358 16.68 -2.54 -18.70
N GLU A 359 16.50 -1.22 -18.59
CA GLU A 359 16.89 -0.45 -17.40
C GLU A 359 16.06 -0.82 -16.16
N VAL A 360 14.75 -1.02 -16.32
CA VAL A 360 13.87 -1.48 -15.23
C VAL A 360 14.31 -2.85 -14.72
N ASP A 361 14.67 -3.77 -15.62
CA ASP A 361 15.12 -5.09 -15.23
C ASP A 361 16.51 -5.07 -14.58
N SER A 362 17.44 -4.22 -15.04
CA SER A 362 18.74 -4.05 -14.38
C SER A 362 18.58 -3.47 -12.96
N ILE A 363 17.70 -2.48 -12.78
CA ILE A 363 17.40 -1.90 -11.45
C ILE A 363 16.76 -2.94 -10.52
N LYS A 364 15.87 -3.81 -11.04
CA LYS A 364 15.30 -4.92 -10.24
C LYS A 364 16.37 -5.88 -9.76
N VAL A 365 17.28 -6.29 -10.65
CA VAL A 365 18.38 -7.20 -10.30
C VAL A 365 19.30 -6.55 -9.26
N ALA A 366 19.68 -5.29 -9.46
CA ALA A 366 20.49 -4.54 -8.50
C ALA A 366 19.81 -4.42 -7.12
N ARG A 367 18.50 -4.12 -7.10
CA ARG A 367 17.72 -4.05 -5.85
C ARG A 367 17.65 -5.41 -5.16
N GLN A 368 17.43 -6.49 -5.91
CA GLN A 368 17.37 -7.84 -5.33
C GLN A 368 18.72 -8.25 -4.75
N ALA A 369 19.83 -7.90 -5.41
CA ALA A 369 21.18 -8.12 -4.88
C ALA A 369 21.39 -7.35 -3.57
N GLN A 370 21.01 -6.07 -3.50
CA GLN A 370 21.12 -5.29 -2.26
C GLN A 370 20.25 -5.82 -1.12
N ILE A 371 19.04 -6.32 -1.41
CA ILE A 371 18.17 -6.94 -0.41
C ILE A 371 18.82 -8.19 0.18
N ARG A 372 19.37 -9.07 -0.66
CA ARG A 372 20.10 -10.26 -0.18
C ARG A 372 21.26 -9.89 0.73
N ILE A 373 22.00 -8.82 0.40
CA ILE A 373 23.08 -8.31 1.25
C ILE A 373 22.53 -7.85 2.60
N VAL A 374 21.45 -7.08 2.64
CA VAL A 374 20.85 -6.60 3.90
C VAL A 374 20.31 -7.76 4.74
N GLU A 375 19.68 -8.76 4.12
CA GLU A 375 19.18 -9.95 4.82
C GLU A 375 20.34 -10.73 5.45
N ALA A 376 21.44 -10.92 4.72
CA ALA A 376 22.66 -11.54 5.27
C ALA A 376 23.27 -10.72 6.42
N LEU A 377 23.39 -9.40 6.26
CA LEU A 377 23.88 -8.50 7.31
C LEU A 377 22.99 -8.51 8.56
N ARG A 378 21.67 -8.61 8.40
CA ARG A 378 20.72 -8.75 9.52
C ARG A 378 20.91 -10.07 10.24
N GLY A 379 21.12 -11.17 9.51
CA GLY A 379 21.50 -12.47 10.08
C GLY A 379 22.76 -12.35 10.94
N ILE A 380 23.84 -11.80 10.38
CA ILE A 380 25.12 -11.58 11.09
C ILE A 380 24.91 -10.73 12.35
N VAL A 381 24.13 -9.64 12.28
CA VAL A 381 23.91 -8.77 13.44
C VAL A 381 23.14 -9.48 14.55
N ASN A 382 22.16 -10.31 14.20
CA ASN A 382 21.39 -11.10 15.17
C ASN A 382 22.26 -12.19 15.81
N ASP A 383 22.99 -12.95 15.00
CA ASP A 383 23.78 -14.09 15.47
C ASP A 383 25.01 -13.64 16.27
N THR A 384 25.57 -12.47 15.95
CA THR A 384 26.69 -11.88 16.71
C THR A 384 26.26 -11.05 17.93
N SER A 385 24.95 -10.88 18.17
CA SER A 385 24.46 -10.00 19.24
C SER A 385 24.84 -10.52 20.64
N GLU A 386 24.65 -11.83 20.89
CA GLU A 386 25.01 -12.48 22.16
C GLU A 386 26.52 -12.44 22.39
N LEU A 387 27.31 -12.81 21.37
CA LEU A 387 28.78 -12.76 21.41
C LEU A 387 29.30 -11.35 21.72
N ARG A 388 28.69 -10.32 21.11
CA ARG A 388 29.04 -8.91 21.37
C ARG A 388 28.69 -8.47 22.79
N THR A 389 27.62 -8.99 23.39
CA THR A 389 27.29 -8.69 24.79
C THR A 389 28.30 -9.29 25.76
N GLU A 390 28.77 -10.51 25.50
CA GLU A 390 29.80 -11.16 26.33
C GLU A 390 31.16 -10.48 26.16
N GLN A 391 31.57 -10.12 24.94
CA GLN A 391 32.77 -9.32 24.68
C GLN A 391 32.74 -7.99 25.46
N ARG A 392 31.60 -7.29 25.50
CA ARG A 392 31.44 -6.03 26.24
C ARG A 392 31.57 -6.19 27.76
N LYS A 393 31.27 -7.35 28.34
CA LYS A 393 31.46 -7.61 29.78
C LYS A 393 32.93 -7.83 30.13
N ILE A 394 33.70 -8.46 29.24
CA ILE A 394 35.11 -8.82 29.47
C ILE A 394 36.03 -7.60 29.35
N ILE A 395 35.77 -6.67 28.42
CA ILE A 395 36.63 -5.51 28.14
C ILE A 395 36.87 -4.61 29.39
N PRO A 396 35.83 -4.20 30.15
CA PRO A 396 36.03 -3.41 31.37
C PRO A 396 36.84 -4.16 32.45
N GLN A 397 36.62 -5.46 32.58
CA GLN A 397 37.34 -6.29 33.56
C GLN A 397 38.84 -6.36 33.23
N LEU A 398 39.20 -6.45 31.94
CA LEU A 398 40.60 -6.41 31.51
C LEU A 398 41.27 -5.07 31.82
N GLY A 399 40.55 -3.96 31.61
CA GLY A 399 41.05 -2.61 31.94
C GLY A 399 41.29 -2.42 33.43
N ASN A 400 40.36 -2.87 34.28
CA ASN A 400 40.48 -2.78 35.73
C ASN A 400 41.61 -3.68 36.27
N ARG A 401 41.67 -4.95 35.83
CA ARG A 401 42.75 -5.87 36.20
C ARG A 401 44.12 -5.35 35.79
N ARG A 402 44.24 -4.70 34.61
CA ARG A 402 45.51 -4.11 34.17
C ARG A 402 46.00 -3.02 35.13
N LYS A 403 45.10 -2.15 35.60
CA LYS A 403 45.43 -1.12 36.60
C LYS A 403 45.89 -1.73 37.93
N GLU A 404 45.26 -2.81 38.38
CA GLU A 404 45.66 -3.53 39.60
C GLU A 404 47.02 -4.21 39.44
N ILE A 405 47.25 -4.86 38.29
CA ILE A 405 48.54 -5.48 37.97
C ILE A 405 49.66 -4.42 37.96
N ASP A 406 49.43 -3.26 37.35
CA ASP A 406 50.44 -2.20 37.29
C ASP A 406 50.74 -1.62 38.69
N LYS A 407 49.72 -1.46 39.55
CA LYS A 407 49.91 -1.05 40.95
C LYS A 407 50.70 -2.07 41.77
N LEU A 408 50.35 -3.35 41.67
CA LEU A 408 51.04 -4.43 42.39
C LEU A 408 52.49 -4.60 41.89
N ARG A 409 52.73 -4.39 40.58
CA ARG A 409 54.08 -4.34 40.02
C ARG A 409 54.90 -3.24 40.65
N GLN A 410 54.37 -2.02 40.69
CA GLN A 410 55.05 -0.88 41.30
C GLN A 410 55.35 -1.13 42.77
N GLN A 411 54.37 -1.59 43.56
CA GLN A 411 54.57 -1.93 44.98
C GLN A 411 55.65 -3.01 45.18
N ARG A 412 55.61 -4.07 44.38
CA ARG A 412 56.61 -5.15 44.44
C ARG A 412 58.01 -4.64 44.08
N ASP A 413 58.12 -3.83 43.04
CA ASP A 413 59.42 -3.32 42.57
C ASP A 413 60.01 -2.29 43.54
N ASP A 414 59.16 -1.44 44.15
CA ASP A 414 59.54 -0.51 45.21
C ASP A 414 60.04 -1.27 46.46
N ILE A 415 59.37 -2.35 46.85
CA ILE A 415 59.79 -3.18 47.99
C ILE A 415 61.08 -3.95 47.67
N ASN A 416 61.17 -4.54 46.48
CA ASN A 416 62.37 -5.28 46.05
C ASN A 416 63.60 -4.38 45.94
N SER A 417 63.44 -3.10 45.59
CA SER A 417 64.57 -2.14 45.58
C SER A 417 65.23 -1.95 46.95
N LYS A 418 64.51 -2.23 48.04
CA LYS A 418 64.96 -2.08 49.42
C LYS A 418 65.50 -3.37 50.04
N ILE A 419 65.34 -4.50 49.36
CA ILE A 419 65.73 -5.82 49.87
C ILE A 419 67.00 -6.29 49.16
N VAL A 420 68.04 -6.60 49.92
CA VAL A 420 69.34 -7.07 49.39
C VAL A 420 69.39 -8.60 49.27
N LEU A 421 68.64 -9.32 50.10
CA LEU A 421 68.72 -10.79 50.24
C LEU A 421 67.37 -11.46 49.92
N PRO A 422 67.35 -12.63 49.26
CA PRO A 422 66.11 -13.40 49.04
C PRO A 422 65.46 -13.85 50.37
N THR A 423 64.13 -14.02 50.39
CA THR A 423 63.37 -14.37 51.62
C THR A 423 63.95 -15.53 52.41
N LYS A 424 64.32 -16.64 51.75
CA LYS A 424 64.91 -17.82 52.40
C LYS A 424 66.30 -17.56 52.99
N ALA A 425 67.11 -16.75 52.32
CA ALA A 425 68.44 -16.39 52.80
C ALA A 425 68.35 -15.46 54.03
N ILE A 426 67.34 -14.60 54.08
CA ILE A 426 67.08 -13.76 55.26
C ILE A 426 66.68 -14.64 56.46
N GLU A 427 65.81 -15.63 56.27
CA GLU A 427 65.41 -16.56 57.35
C GLU A 427 66.61 -17.29 57.95
N GLU A 428 67.50 -17.81 57.09
CA GLU A 428 68.72 -18.51 57.52
C GLU A 428 69.67 -17.56 58.28
N GLU A 429 69.90 -16.35 57.79
CA GLU A 429 70.76 -15.36 58.45
C GLU A 429 70.20 -14.86 59.79
N ILE A 430 68.87 -14.68 59.90
CA ILE A 430 68.22 -14.32 61.16
C ILE A 430 68.48 -15.39 62.23
N ILE A 431 68.35 -16.67 61.87
CA ILE A 431 68.59 -17.79 62.80
C ILE A 431 70.06 -17.79 63.23
N LEU A 432 70.99 -17.65 62.29
CA LEU A 432 72.42 -17.64 62.58
C LEU A 432 72.84 -16.47 63.49
N VAL A 433 72.29 -15.28 63.26
CA VAL A 433 72.59 -14.08 64.09
C VAL A 433 71.94 -14.19 65.46
N TYR A 434 70.72 -14.74 65.55
CA TYR A 434 70.06 -15.00 66.83
C TYR A 434 70.83 -16.01 67.68
N GLU A 435 71.30 -17.11 67.09
CA GLU A 435 72.13 -18.10 67.78
C GLU A 435 73.45 -17.49 68.29
N LYS A 436 74.05 -16.57 67.54
CA LYS A 436 75.27 -15.84 67.95
C LYS A 436 75.01 -14.88 69.12
N LEU A 437 73.82 -14.30 69.23
CA LEU A 437 73.44 -13.33 70.27
C LEU A 437 72.88 -13.98 71.55
N CYS A 438 72.11 -15.07 71.43
CA CYS A 438 71.38 -15.68 72.54
C CYS A 438 71.88 -17.09 72.92
N GLY A 439 72.79 -17.68 72.13
CA GLY A 439 73.32 -19.00 72.40
C GLY A 439 74.19 -19.06 73.66
N ALA A 440 74.11 -20.16 74.40
CA ALA A 440 75.03 -20.42 75.51
C ALA A 440 76.46 -20.60 74.96
N ALA A 441 77.35 -19.64 75.21
CA ALA A 441 78.70 -19.67 74.67
C ALA A 441 79.46 -20.90 75.20
N LYS A 442 79.88 -21.79 74.29
CA LYS A 442 80.74 -22.95 74.61
C LYS A 442 82.22 -22.58 74.84
N SER A 443 82.57 -21.29 74.77
CA SER A 443 83.93 -20.78 74.95
C SER A 443 83.87 -19.37 75.52
N PHE A 444 84.73 -19.03 76.48
CA PHE A 444 84.79 -17.74 77.21
C PHE A 444 85.15 -16.49 76.35
N ARG A 445 84.83 -16.48 75.06
CA ARG A 445 84.89 -15.28 74.20
C ARG A 445 83.49 -14.75 74.01
N TYR A 446 83.13 -13.78 74.85
CA TYR A 446 81.99 -12.93 74.59
C TYR A 446 82.35 -11.95 73.47
N PRO A 447 81.43 -11.62 72.54
CA PRO A 447 81.65 -10.54 71.61
C PRO A 447 81.88 -9.24 72.39
N SER A 448 82.69 -8.34 71.84
CA SER A 448 82.85 -7.03 72.47
C SER A 448 81.51 -6.28 72.48
N PRO A 449 81.24 -5.38 73.44
CA PRO A 449 80.00 -4.61 73.46
C PRO A 449 79.72 -3.88 72.13
N GLU A 450 80.77 -3.44 71.42
CA GLU A 450 80.64 -2.83 70.09
C GLU A 450 80.21 -3.84 69.01
N GLU A 451 80.71 -5.07 69.04
CA GLU A 451 80.31 -6.13 68.11
C GLU A 451 78.90 -6.63 68.40
N GLU A 452 78.51 -6.76 69.67
CA GLU A 452 77.13 -7.09 70.05
C GLU A 452 76.16 -6.03 69.53
N VAL A 453 76.47 -4.73 69.72
CA VAL A 453 75.65 -3.64 69.18
C VAL A 453 75.52 -3.73 67.66
N ARG A 454 76.60 -4.03 66.93
CA ARG A 454 76.54 -4.22 65.47
C ARG A 454 75.69 -5.42 65.07
N LEU A 455 75.82 -6.55 65.76
CA LEU A 455 75.03 -7.76 65.49
C LEU A 455 73.55 -7.54 65.83
N PHE A 456 73.22 -6.79 66.88
CA PHE A 456 71.85 -6.39 67.19
C PHE A 456 71.26 -5.47 66.12
N ILE A 457 72.02 -4.47 65.65
CA ILE A 457 71.58 -3.60 64.55
C ILE A 457 71.30 -4.45 63.31
N TYR A 458 72.24 -5.31 62.93
CA TYR A 458 72.08 -6.19 61.77
C TYR A 458 70.90 -7.16 61.91
N PHE A 459 70.68 -7.71 63.11
CA PHE A 459 69.53 -8.57 63.39
C PHE A 459 68.20 -7.82 63.21
N LEU A 460 68.10 -6.59 63.71
CA LEU A 460 66.91 -5.75 63.55
C LEU A 460 66.69 -5.35 62.09
N GLU A 461 67.77 -5.05 61.35
CA GLU A 461 67.71 -4.82 59.90
C GLU A 461 67.19 -6.05 59.16
N LEU A 462 67.69 -7.25 59.49
CA LEU A 462 67.22 -8.51 58.91
C LEU A 462 65.74 -8.78 59.23
N GLN A 463 65.28 -8.49 60.46
CA GLN A 463 63.87 -8.62 60.83
C GLN A 463 62.96 -7.69 60.01
N GLU A 464 63.36 -6.44 59.80
CA GLU A 464 62.62 -5.49 58.97
C GLU A 464 62.67 -5.88 57.48
N MET A 465 63.83 -6.34 56.99
CA MET A 465 63.96 -6.88 55.64
C MET A 465 63.08 -8.11 55.41
N PHE A 466 62.97 -9.00 56.39
CA PHE A 466 62.13 -10.21 56.30
C PHE A 466 60.66 -9.85 56.16
N LYS A 467 60.15 -8.91 56.99
CA LYS A 467 58.77 -8.42 56.89
C LYS A 467 58.47 -7.84 55.50
N ALA A 468 59.40 -7.05 54.95
CA ALA A 468 59.26 -6.50 53.62
C ALA A 468 59.30 -7.60 52.53
N ALA A 469 60.16 -8.60 52.68
CA ALA A 469 60.30 -9.71 51.72
C ALA A 469 59.05 -10.61 51.65
N VAL A 470 58.40 -10.86 52.79
CA VAL A 470 57.12 -11.59 52.84
C VAL A 470 56.06 -10.83 52.04
N ILE A 471 55.90 -9.52 52.28
CA ILE A 471 54.92 -8.68 51.56
C ILE A 471 55.22 -8.67 50.06
N SER A 472 56.48 -8.59 49.64
CA SER A 472 56.86 -8.67 48.22
C SER A 472 56.48 -10.01 47.59
N SER A 473 56.70 -11.11 48.30
CA SER A 473 56.37 -12.46 47.83
C SER A 473 54.85 -12.67 47.67
N GLU A 474 54.05 -12.13 48.58
CA GLU A 474 52.59 -12.13 48.51
C GLU A 474 52.10 -11.29 47.31
N CYS A 475 52.63 -10.08 47.14
CA CYS A 475 52.37 -9.23 45.97
C CYS A 475 52.72 -9.94 44.66
N HIS A 476 53.86 -10.65 44.61
CA HIS A 476 54.26 -11.43 43.44
C HIS A 476 53.30 -12.58 43.14
N HIS A 477 52.82 -13.29 44.17
CA HIS A 477 51.86 -14.38 44.01
C HIS A 477 50.52 -13.88 43.45
N VAL A 478 49.97 -12.80 44.01
CA VAL A 478 48.73 -12.17 43.53
C VAL A 478 48.89 -11.66 42.10
N LEU A 479 50.04 -11.07 41.76
CA LEU A 479 50.36 -10.62 40.39
C LEU A 479 50.35 -11.79 39.39
N GLN A 480 50.94 -12.94 39.74
CA GLN A 480 50.89 -14.13 38.89
C GLN A 480 49.46 -14.62 38.65
N GLN A 481 48.64 -14.67 39.70
CA GLN A 481 47.24 -15.06 39.60
C GLN A 481 46.45 -14.12 38.67
N LEU A 482 46.55 -12.80 38.89
CA LEU A 482 45.88 -11.80 38.06
C LEU A 482 46.37 -11.83 36.60
N SER A 483 47.67 -12.05 36.39
CA SER A 483 48.24 -12.18 35.04
C SER A 483 47.74 -13.45 34.33
N GLY A 484 47.58 -14.56 35.07
CA GLY A 484 46.97 -15.79 34.55
C GLY A 484 45.51 -15.59 34.13
N GLN A 485 44.71 -14.95 34.98
CA GLN A 485 43.32 -14.60 34.66
C GLN A 485 43.21 -13.65 33.47
N GLN A 486 44.13 -12.68 33.34
CA GLN A 486 44.18 -11.77 32.21
C GLN A 486 44.48 -12.51 30.89
N ARG A 487 45.42 -13.47 30.90
CA ARG A 487 45.70 -14.31 29.72
C ARG A 487 44.51 -15.18 29.33
N ALA A 488 43.78 -15.74 30.29
CA ALA A 488 42.58 -16.53 30.05
C ALA A 488 41.47 -15.70 29.39
N ALA A 489 41.19 -14.51 29.94
CA ALA A 489 40.19 -13.58 29.37
C ALA A 489 40.56 -13.08 27.96
N VAL A 490 41.86 -12.87 27.67
CA VAL A 490 42.31 -12.54 26.30
C VAL A 490 42.13 -13.72 25.34
N LYS A 491 42.33 -14.96 25.80
CA LYS A 491 42.10 -16.15 24.98
C LYS A 491 40.62 -16.32 24.63
N GLU A 492 39.73 -16.02 25.59
CA GLU A 492 38.27 -16.04 25.41
C GLU A 492 37.79 -14.96 24.44
N LEU A 493 38.37 -13.75 24.48
CA LEU A 493 38.08 -12.73 23.46
C LEU A 493 38.48 -13.18 22.05
N LYS A 494 39.62 -13.84 21.91
CA LYS A 494 40.08 -14.38 20.62
C LYS A 494 39.18 -15.49 20.08
N SER A 495 38.62 -16.35 20.95
CA SER A 495 37.65 -17.37 20.49
C SER A 495 36.36 -16.72 19.97
N PHE A 496 35.83 -15.71 20.67
CA PHE A 496 34.67 -14.98 20.19
C PHE A 496 34.94 -14.24 18.88
N GLU A 497 36.11 -13.64 18.70
CA GLU A 497 36.49 -13.05 17.41
C GLU A 497 36.50 -14.10 16.30
N SER A 498 37.09 -15.27 16.52
CA SER A 498 37.10 -16.35 15.51
C SER A 498 35.70 -16.87 15.17
N GLU A 499 34.81 -17.01 16.17
CA GLU A 499 33.41 -17.40 15.95
C GLU A 499 32.67 -16.33 15.14
N THR A 500 32.86 -15.04 15.44
CA THR A 500 32.25 -13.97 14.65
C THR A 500 32.75 -13.92 13.21
N GLU A 501 34.02 -14.25 12.95
CA GLU A 501 34.54 -14.35 11.58
C GLU A 501 33.97 -15.56 10.83
N SER A 502 33.76 -16.71 11.50
CA SER A 502 33.11 -17.87 10.89
C SER A 502 31.65 -17.59 10.51
N ILE A 503 30.88 -16.95 11.39
CA ILE A 503 29.48 -16.57 11.11
C ILE A 503 29.41 -15.59 9.93
N LYS A 504 30.37 -14.66 9.83
CA LYS A 504 30.47 -13.75 8.68
C LYS A 504 30.80 -14.48 7.39
N SER A 505 31.78 -15.40 7.41
CA SER A 505 32.17 -16.12 6.19
C SER A 505 31.03 -16.97 5.65
N ASP A 506 30.28 -17.62 6.54
CA ASP A 506 29.17 -18.51 6.18
C ASP A 506 27.97 -17.69 5.67
N ALA A 507 27.63 -16.58 6.31
CA ALA A 507 26.52 -15.71 5.89
C ALA A 507 26.81 -14.96 4.58
N LEU A 508 28.08 -14.73 4.24
CA LEU A 508 28.51 -14.06 3.00
C LEU A 508 28.86 -15.04 1.88
N GLU A 509 28.79 -16.35 2.13
CA GLU A 509 29.05 -17.38 1.14
C GLU A 509 28.06 -17.24 -0.04
N GLY A 510 28.59 -17.11 -1.26
CA GLY A 510 27.79 -16.93 -2.48
C GLY A 510 27.44 -15.48 -2.85
N ILE A 511 27.79 -14.47 -2.05
CA ILE A 511 27.59 -13.05 -2.39
C ILE A 511 28.94 -12.40 -2.73
N THR A 512 29.35 -12.46 -4.01
CA THR A 512 30.65 -11.97 -4.50
C THR A 512 30.89 -10.48 -4.22
N SER A 513 29.83 -9.65 -4.18
CA SER A 513 29.90 -8.21 -3.91
C SER A 513 29.93 -7.85 -2.42
N ALA A 514 29.78 -8.81 -1.51
CA ALA A 514 29.62 -8.56 -0.08
C ALA A 514 30.82 -9.02 0.78
N LYS A 515 31.84 -9.63 0.17
CA LYS A 515 33.06 -10.09 0.86
C LYS A 515 33.83 -8.99 1.60
N GLU A 516 33.64 -7.73 1.25
CA GLU A 516 34.34 -6.58 1.86
C GLU A 516 33.55 -5.91 2.99
N LEU A 517 32.30 -6.33 3.26
CA LEU A 517 31.44 -5.69 4.25
C LEU A 517 31.79 -6.14 5.68
N LYS A 518 31.83 -5.20 6.63
CA LYS A 518 32.27 -5.45 8.01
C LYS A 518 31.17 -6.00 8.91
N GLY A 519 29.92 -6.04 8.45
CA GLY A 519 28.80 -6.55 9.26
C GLY A 519 28.33 -5.54 10.31
N ASN A 520 28.43 -4.24 10.00
CA ASN A 520 28.08 -3.16 10.93
C ASN A 520 26.69 -2.60 10.65
N TYR A 521 26.01 -2.13 11.71
CA TYR A 521 24.68 -1.51 11.61
C TYR A 521 24.63 -0.28 10.69
N HIS A 522 25.73 0.49 10.62
CA HIS A 522 25.82 1.65 9.73
C HIS A 522 25.81 1.26 8.25
N GLU A 523 26.59 0.24 7.87
CA GLU A 523 26.63 -0.28 6.50
C GLU A 523 25.26 -0.85 6.09
N MET A 524 24.59 -1.57 7.00
CA MET A 524 23.23 -2.03 6.80
C MET A 524 22.26 -0.87 6.51
N LYS A 525 22.34 0.22 7.30
CA LYS A 525 21.48 1.40 7.12
C LYS A 525 21.76 2.12 5.79
N ASP A 526 23.01 2.15 5.35
CA ASP A 526 23.38 2.78 4.09
C ASP A 526 22.91 1.97 2.88
N ILE A 527 22.96 0.63 2.95
CA ILE A 527 22.37 -0.22 1.92
C ILE A 527 20.83 -0.11 1.94
N ASP A 528 20.19 -0.05 3.11
CA ASP A 528 18.74 0.21 3.21
C ASP A 528 18.35 1.55 2.55
N ARG A 529 19.16 2.61 2.72
CA ARG A 529 18.98 3.89 2.02
C ARG A 529 19.15 3.74 0.50
N GLN A 530 20.13 2.95 0.04
CA GLN A 530 20.33 2.67 -1.38
C GLN A 530 19.15 1.89 -1.97
N ILE A 531 18.61 0.89 -1.26
CA ILE A 531 17.40 0.15 -1.66
C ILE A 531 16.22 1.11 -1.80
N GLY A 532 16.07 2.06 -0.87
CA GLY A 532 15.06 3.11 -0.95
C GLY A 532 15.23 4.05 -2.16
N LYS A 533 16.48 4.38 -2.54
CA LYS A 533 16.78 5.15 -3.77
C LYS A 533 16.46 4.33 -5.02
N LEU A 534 16.85 3.06 -5.09
CA LEU A 534 16.53 2.17 -6.20
C LEU A 534 15.02 2.00 -6.37
N LEU A 535 14.25 1.92 -5.28
CA LEU A 535 12.79 1.85 -5.33
C LEU A 535 12.18 3.10 -5.98
N ARG A 536 12.67 4.29 -5.62
CA ARG A 536 12.22 5.56 -6.22
C ARG A 536 12.55 5.64 -7.71
N ASN A 537 13.78 5.28 -8.09
CA ASN A 537 14.20 5.25 -9.49
C ASN A 537 13.37 4.24 -10.29
N LEU A 538 13.13 3.05 -9.72
CA LEU A 538 12.30 2.02 -10.34
C LEU A 538 10.85 2.47 -10.54
N ASN A 539 10.29 3.21 -9.58
CA ASN A 539 8.95 3.78 -9.75
C ASN A 539 8.90 4.82 -10.87
N SER A 540 9.86 5.76 -10.89
CA SER A 540 9.96 6.76 -11.98
C SER A 540 10.12 6.10 -13.35
N LYS A 541 11.01 5.11 -13.50
CA LYS A 541 11.19 4.40 -14.78
C LYS A 541 9.96 3.58 -15.18
N ARG A 542 9.20 3.08 -14.21
CA ARG A 542 7.91 2.42 -14.50
C ARG A 542 6.86 3.41 -14.98
N ASP A 543 6.88 4.64 -14.52
CA ASP A 543 6.01 5.72 -15.01
C ASP A 543 6.39 6.12 -16.44
N ASP A 544 7.69 6.28 -16.75
CA ASP A 544 8.18 6.48 -18.13
C ASP A 544 7.74 5.34 -19.07
N LEU A 545 7.84 4.09 -18.59
CA LEU A 545 7.40 2.90 -19.33
C LEU A 545 5.88 2.90 -19.55
N ARG A 546 5.09 3.40 -18.59
CA ARG A 546 3.64 3.52 -18.73
C ARG A 546 3.29 4.56 -19.78
N GLU A 547 3.93 5.72 -19.75
CA GLU A 547 3.75 6.79 -20.74
C GLU A 547 4.10 6.29 -22.15
N ALA A 548 5.28 5.68 -22.33
CA ALA A 548 5.71 5.12 -23.60
C ALA A 548 4.74 4.04 -24.13
N ASN A 549 4.19 3.19 -23.26
CA ASN A 549 3.19 2.18 -23.66
C ASN A 549 1.85 2.80 -24.07
N ARG A 550 1.42 3.87 -23.39
CA ARG A 550 0.19 4.61 -23.72
C ARG A 550 0.32 5.27 -25.10
N GLU A 551 1.40 6.00 -25.31
CA GLU A 551 1.67 6.67 -26.58
C GLU A 551 1.84 5.66 -27.73
N LEU A 552 2.60 4.59 -27.52
CA LEU A 552 2.73 3.53 -28.51
C LEU A 552 1.37 2.90 -28.86
N GLY A 553 0.56 2.58 -27.85
CA GLY A 553 -0.78 2.02 -28.05
C GLY A 553 -1.70 2.97 -28.82
N ARG A 554 -1.59 4.28 -28.55
CA ARG A 554 -2.31 5.36 -29.25
C ARG A 554 -1.88 5.42 -30.71
N LEU A 555 -0.58 5.52 -31.00
CA LEU A 555 -0.07 5.58 -32.38
C LEU A 555 -0.41 4.30 -33.16
N ASP A 556 -0.28 3.12 -32.55
CA ASP A 556 -0.64 1.85 -33.19
C ASP A 556 -2.14 1.72 -33.45
N ALA A 557 -2.98 2.24 -32.54
CA ALA A 557 -4.42 2.31 -32.76
C ALA A 557 -4.77 3.23 -33.93
N TRP A 558 -4.12 4.40 -34.02
CA TRP A 558 -4.29 5.34 -35.13
C TRP A 558 -3.86 4.73 -36.47
N LEU A 559 -2.68 4.11 -36.52
CA LEU A 559 -2.19 3.42 -37.72
C LEU A 559 -3.12 2.29 -38.16
N ARG A 560 -3.77 1.58 -37.24
CA ARG A 560 -4.81 0.58 -37.56
C ARG A 560 -6.08 1.21 -38.13
N ILE A 561 -6.49 2.37 -37.63
CA ILE A 561 -7.66 3.11 -38.14
C ILE A 561 -7.37 3.59 -39.57
N GLN A 562 -6.22 4.24 -39.80
CA GLN A 562 -5.77 4.69 -41.11
C GLN A 562 -5.68 3.54 -42.13
N LYS A 563 -5.07 2.41 -41.75
CA LYS A 563 -4.99 1.20 -42.60
C LYS A 563 -6.36 0.57 -42.89
N LYS A 564 -7.36 0.78 -42.03
CA LYS A 564 -8.73 0.28 -42.23
C LYS A 564 -9.54 1.20 -43.15
N ASP A 565 -9.31 2.51 -43.09
CA ASP A 565 -9.96 3.46 -43.99
C ASP A 565 -9.31 3.47 -45.38
N SER A 566 -8.01 3.18 -45.51
CA SER A 566 -7.35 2.99 -46.81
C SER A 566 -7.76 1.70 -47.54
N ASN A 567 -8.23 0.68 -46.81
CA ASN A 567 -8.72 -0.59 -47.37
C ASN A 567 -10.25 -0.65 -47.57
N LYS A 568 -10.98 0.46 -47.41
CA LYS A 568 -12.37 0.52 -47.88
C LYS A 568 -12.36 0.73 -49.40
N PRO A 569 -12.97 -0.18 -50.19
CA PRO A 569 -13.29 0.15 -51.58
C PRO A 569 -14.19 1.39 -51.56
N SER A 570 -13.89 2.38 -52.41
CA SER A 570 -14.73 3.54 -52.63
C SER A 570 -16.08 3.10 -53.19
N GLY A 571 -17.02 2.82 -52.29
CA GLY A 571 -18.34 2.33 -52.64
C GLY A 571 -19.33 2.55 -51.51
N LYS A 572 -20.03 3.68 -51.58
CA LYS A 572 -21.25 4.03 -50.83
C LYS A 572 -21.11 4.10 -49.30
N ARG A 573 -20.88 5.34 -48.82
CA ARG A 573 -21.50 5.82 -47.58
C ARG A 573 -23.01 5.92 -47.82
N GLN A 574 -23.75 4.85 -47.52
CA GLN A 574 -25.15 4.98 -47.14
C GLN A 574 -25.28 4.55 -45.68
N GLY A 575 -25.79 5.48 -44.87
CA GLY A 575 -26.08 5.24 -43.48
C GLY A 575 -27.15 4.18 -43.31
N SER A 576 -26.96 3.32 -42.32
CA SER A 576 -28.07 2.73 -41.57
C SER A 576 -27.57 2.37 -40.19
N LYS A 577 -28.16 3.03 -39.19
CA LYS A 577 -28.32 2.50 -37.83
C LYS A 577 -29.01 1.14 -37.89
N GLY A 578 -28.83 0.34 -36.84
CA GLY A 578 -29.70 -0.81 -36.55
C GLY A 578 -28.91 -2.09 -36.32
N GLY A 579 -28.93 -2.56 -35.08
CA GLY A 579 -28.17 -3.72 -34.64
C GLY A 579 -28.60 -5.04 -35.28
N SER A 580 -27.70 -6.00 -35.22
CA SER A 580 -28.07 -7.38 -34.96
C SER A 580 -26.84 -8.13 -34.44
N SER A 581 -27.03 -8.72 -33.27
CA SER A 581 -26.25 -9.82 -32.74
C SER A 581 -26.29 -10.99 -33.73
N ASP A 582 -25.13 -11.29 -34.32
CA ASP A 582 -24.66 -12.66 -34.57
C ASP A 582 -23.38 -12.57 -35.39
N ARG A 583 -22.25 -12.64 -34.69
CA ARG A 583 -20.98 -13.02 -35.33
C ARG A 583 -20.53 -14.32 -34.67
N PRO A 584 -20.48 -15.44 -35.41
CA PRO A 584 -19.87 -16.64 -34.88
C PRO A 584 -18.39 -16.34 -34.62
N HIS A 585 -17.94 -16.80 -33.46
CA HIS A 585 -16.58 -16.72 -32.97
C HIS A 585 -15.62 -17.38 -33.98
N GLN A 586 -15.07 -16.61 -34.94
CA GLN A 586 -13.92 -17.08 -35.70
C GLN A 586 -12.70 -16.98 -34.78
N SER A 587 -12.27 -18.16 -34.32
CA SER A 587 -11.02 -18.38 -33.62
C SER A 587 -9.88 -17.65 -34.33
N ARG A 588 -9.16 -16.82 -33.57
CA ARG A 588 -7.82 -16.33 -33.91
C ARG A 588 -6.89 -17.53 -34.02
N VAL A 589 -6.80 -18.11 -35.22
CA VAL A 589 -5.68 -18.95 -35.63
C VAL A 589 -4.92 -18.13 -36.68
N PRO A 590 -3.59 -17.98 -36.57
CA PRO A 590 -2.79 -17.38 -37.64
C PRO A 590 -3.07 -18.10 -38.96
N LYS A 591 -3.33 -17.37 -40.04
CA LYS A 591 -3.42 -17.96 -41.38
C LYS A 591 -2.02 -18.39 -41.79
N VAL A 592 -1.71 -19.67 -41.61
CA VAL A 592 -0.51 -20.29 -42.18
C VAL A 592 -0.73 -20.46 -43.69
N ASP A 593 0.24 -20.07 -44.52
CA ASP A 593 0.17 -20.23 -45.98
C ASP A 593 0.38 -21.71 -46.35
N ILE A 594 -0.72 -22.38 -46.70
CA ILE A 594 -0.75 -23.82 -47.02
C ILE A 594 0.22 -24.18 -48.16
N LYS A 595 0.52 -23.24 -49.08
CA LYS A 595 1.47 -23.48 -50.17
C LYS A 595 2.92 -23.58 -49.68
N GLU A 596 3.28 -22.73 -48.73
CA GLU A 596 4.62 -22.74 -48.11
C GLU A 596 4.82 -24.00 -47.28
N VAL A 597 3.78 -24.40 -46.53
CA VAL A 597 3.76 -25.63 -45.72
C VAL A 597 3.92 -26.87 -46.61
N LYS A 598 3.23 -26.93 -47.75
CA LYS A 598 3.41 -28.03 -48.72
C LYS A 598 4.81 -28.06 -49.32
N ARG A 599 5.40 -26.90 -49.63
CA ARG A 599 6.77 -26.80 -50.14
C ARG A 599 7.78 -27.33 -49.11
N LYS A 600 7.68 -26.89 -47.85
CA LYS A 600 8.56 -27.35 -46.77
C LYS A 600 8.42 -28.86 -46.52
N ALA A 601 7.19 -29.38 -46.61
CA ALA A 601 6.93 -30.81 -46.49
C ALA A 601 7.50 -31.62 -47.68
N ALA A 602 7.51 -31.06 -48.90
CA ALA A 602 8.12 -31.68 -50.07
C ALA A 602 9.66 -31.60 -50.08
N SER A 603 10.24 -30.52 -49.53
CA SER A 603 11.69 -30.29 -49.47
C SER A 603 12.37 -30.90 -48.25
N GLY A 604 11.60 -31.42 -47.27
CA GLY A 604 12.14 -31.99 -46.04
C GLY A 604 12.66 -30.95 -45.03
N GLU A 605 12.26 -29.69 -45.15
CA GLU A 605 12.58 -28.64 -44.17
C GLU A 605 11.82 -28.86 -42.85
N SER A 606 12.35 -28.33 -41.74
CA SER A 606 11.74 -28.46 -40.42
C SER A 606 10.40 -27.70 -40.34
N MET A 607 9.39 -28.36 -39.77
CA MET A 607 8.00 -27.88 -39.73
C MET A 607 7.53 -27.65 -38.31
N SER A 608 6.79 -26.57 -38.06
CA SER A 608 6.16 -26.32 -36.77
C SER A 608 4.91 -27.20 -36.57
N LEU A 609 4.47 -27.36 -35.31
CA LEU A 609 3.26 -28.13 -34.99
C LEU A 609 2.00 -27.49 -35.59
N GLU A 610 2.03 -26.17 -35.79
CA GLU A 610 0.97 -25.39 -36.43
C GLU A 610 0.95 -25.62 -37.94
N ASP A 611 2.11 -25.71 -38.58
CA ASP A 611 2.26 -26.06 -39.99
C ASP A 611 1.77 -27.49 -40.26
N PHE A 612 2.08 -28.42 -39.35
CA PHE A 612 1.59 -29.79 -39.42
C PHE A 612 0.06 -29.87 -39.28
N GLY A 613 -0.52 -29.11 -38.35
CA GLY A 613 -1.97 -28.99 -38.20
C GLY A 613 -2.66 -28.38 -39.43
N ALA A 614 -2.03 -27.38 -40.07
CA ALA A 614 -2.50 -26.79 -41.32
C ALA A 614 -2.45 -27.78 -42.50
N LEU A 615 -1.47 -28.68 -42.52
CA LEU A 615 -1.34 -29.70 -43.56
C LEU A 615 -2.34 -30.86 -43.39
N LEU A 616 -2.62 -31.26 -42.15
CA LEU A 616 -3.67 -32.26 -41.85
C LEU A 616 -5.07 -31.72 -42.18
N SER A 617 -5.34 -30.46 -41.83
CA SER A 617 -6.65 -29.83 -42.09
C SER A 617 -6.90 -29.53 -43.58
N SER A 618 -5.85 -29.43 -44.40
CA SER A 618 -5.95 -29.16 -45.84
C SER A 618 -5.98 -30.40 -46.74
N GLY A 619 -6.08 -31.61 -46.17
CA GLY A 619 -6.32 -32.86 -46.93
C GLY A 619 -5.20 -33.90 -46.86
N GLY A 620 -4.28 -33.78 -45.89
CA GLY A 620 -3.28 -34.81 -45.58
C GLY A 620 -2.11 -34.91 -46.58
N LEU A 621 -1.15 -35.79 -46.25
CA LEU A 621 0.12 -35.98 -46.98
C LEU A 621 -0.07 -36.44 -48.44
N SER A 622 -1.24 -36.95 -48.79
CA SER A 622 -1.59 -37.45 -50.14
C SER A 622 -1.60 -36.36 -51.23
N ASN A 623 -1.65 -35.07 -50.86
CA ASN A 623 -1.66 -33.94 -51.80
C ASN A 623 -0.31 -33.18 -51.88
N ILE A 624 0.78 -33.79 -51.40
CA ILE A 624 2.13 -33.20 -51.48
C ILE A 624 2.79 -33.47 -52.84
N ILE A 625 2.30 -34.48 -53.58
CA ILE A 625 2.86 -34.90 -54.87
C ILE A 625 1.72 -35.00 -55.89
N ALA A 626 1.37 -33.88 -56.52
CA ALA A 626 0.75 -33.81 -57.84
C ALA A 626 0.58 -32.33 -58.25
N ASP A 627 1.52 -31.82 -59.03
CA ASP A 627 1.28 -30.68 -59.93
C ASP A 627 1.10 -31.26 -61.34
N GLU A 628 -0.16 -31.41 -61.79
CA GLU A 628 -0.50 -31.31 -63.20
C GLU A 628 -1.75 -30.44 -63.36
N PRO A 629 -1.79 -29.54 -64.37
CA PRO A 629 -2.88 -28.61 -64.55
C PRO A 629 -4.03 -29.28 -65.32
N GLN A 630 -5.22 -29.31 -64.74
CA GLN A 630 -6.45 -29.64 -65.48
C GLN A 630 -7.56 -28.60 -65.24
N PRO A 631 -8.33 -28.25 -66.28
CA PRO A 631 -9.16 -27.03 -66.32
C PRO A 631 -10.48 -27.17 -65.57
N SER A 632 -11.02 -25.99 -65.24
CA SER A 632 -12.25 -25.74 -64.49
C SER A 632 -13.44 -26.65 -64.84
N ARG A 633 -14.05 -27.26 -63.81
CA ARG A 633 -15.46 -27.69 -63.85
C ARG A 633 -16.21 -27.18 -62.64
N SER A 634 -17.15 -26.29 -62.88
CA SER A 634 -18.16 -25.85 -61.92
C SER A 634 -19.09 -27.01 -61.55
N ARG A 635 -19.25 -27.30 -60.26
CA ARG A 635 -20.36 -28.14 -59.78
C ARG A 635 -21.06 -27.54 -58.56
N ARG A 636 -22.26 -27.08 -58.88
CA ARG A 636 -23.47 -26.79 -58.08
C ARG A 636 -23.46 -27.20 -56.60
N LYS A 637 -23.91 -26.25 -55.77
CA LYS A 637 -24.50 -26.44 -54.43
C LYS A 637 -25.46 -27.63 -54.42
N LYS A 638 -25.23 -28.60 -53.52
CA LYS A 638 -26.27 -29.54 -53.07
C LYS A 638 -26.62 -29.24 -51.61
N SER A 639 -27.92 -29.09 -51.41
CA SER A 639 -28.63 -28.85 -50.15
C SER A 639 -28.36 -29.91 -49.10
N ASN A 640 -28.12 -29.49 -47.86
CA ASN A 640 -28.09 -30.36 -46.68
C ASN A 640 -29.46 -31.03 -46.47
N LYS A 641 -29.48 -32.37 -46.56
CA LYS A 641 -30.54 -33.20 -45.95
C LYS A 641 -30.11 -33.56 -44.52
N LYS A 642 -30.99 -33.24 -43.56
CA LYS A 642 -30.96 -33.78 -42.20
C LYS A 642 -30.98 -35.31 -42.24
N ARG A 643 -30.13 -35.95 -41.45
CA ARG A 643 -30.33 -37.32 -40.95
C ARG A 643 -29.94 -37.39 -39.47
N VAL A 644 -30.75 -38.17 -38.77
CA VAL A 644 -30.90 -38.35 -37.31
C VAL A 644 -30.07 -39.55 -36.85
N GLY A 645 -29.65 -39.52 -35.57
CA GLY A 645 -29.15 -40.67 -34.78
C GLY A 645 -27.65 -40.53 -34.41
N ALA A 646 -27.17 -40.80 -33.20
CA ALA A 646 -27.75 -41.46 -32.04
C ALA A 646 -27.05 -41.00 -30.73
N THR A 647 -27.79 -41.17 -29.64
CA THR A 647 -27.49 -40.94 -28.23
C THR A 647 -26.39 -41.84 -27.64
N SER A 648 -25.61 -41.26 -26.74
CA SER A 648 -24.77 -41.90 -25.70
C SER A 648 -24.39 -40.74 -24.75
N GLY A 649 -24.51 -40.74 -23.43
CA GLY A 649 -24.92 -41.69 -22.40
C GLY A 649 -24.48 -41.03 -21.09
N ASN A 650 -25.45 -40.66 -20.23
CA ASN A 650 -25.20 -40.01 -18.94
C ASN A 650 -24.28 -40.86 -18.05
N ARG A 651 -23.27 -40.23 -17.42
CA ARG A 651 -22.65 -40.74 -16.19
C ARG A 651 -22.95 -39.77 -15.06
N GLY A 652 -23.79 -40.22 -14.14
CA GLY A 652 -24.13 -39.54 -12.90
C GLY A 652 -23.09 -39.73 -11.81
N THR A 653 -23.00 -38.71 -10.96
CA THR A 653 -23.05 -38.74 -9.49
C THR A 653 -22.66 -40.04 -8.76
N GLY A 654 -21.64 -39.96 -7.91
CA GLY A 654 -21.34 -40.95 -6.87
C GLY A 654 -20.42 -40.38 -5.79
N ARG A 655 -21.04 -39.79 -4.75
CA ARG A 655 -20.46 -39.62 -3.41
C ARG A 655 -20.05 -40.99 -2.84
N PRO A 656 -19.06 -41.03 -1.93
CA PRO A 656 -19.11 -41.97 -0.82
C PRO A 656 -19.07 -41.22 0.51
N ASP A 657 -20.17 -41.34 1.27
CA ASP A 657 -20.14 -41.24 2.73
C ASP A 657 -19.69 -42.61 3.27
N LEU A 658 -18.81 -42.63 4.26
CA LEU A 658 -18.72 -43.73 5.25
C LEU A 658 -18.11 -43.18 6.55
N GLU A 659 -18.93 -43.20 7.59
CA GLU A 659 -18.57 -42.99 8.99
C GLU A 659 -17.69 -44.13 9.55
N GLY A 660 -16.87 -43.72 10.53
CA GLY A 660 -16.38 -44.44 11.70
C GLY A 660 -16.40 -45.98 11.79
N ARG A 661 -15.21 -46.55 12.01
CA ARG A 661 -15.00 -47.56 13.07
C ARG A 661 -13.55 -47.63 13.52
N ALA A 662 -13.39 -47.64 14.84
CA ALA A 662 -12.15 -47.81 15.58
C ALA A 662 -11.51 -49.20 15.38
N ASN A 663 -10.17 -49.28 15.40
CA ASN A 663 -9.44 -50.14 16.35
C ASN A 663 -7.90 -50.00 16.26
N LYS A 664 -7.32 -49.68 17.42
CA LYS A 664 -6.12 -50.22 18.09
C LYS A 664 -5.10 -51.09 17.32
N ARG A 665 -3.83 -50.77 17.66
CA ARG A 665 -2.60 -51.61 17.72
C ARG A 665 -2.01 -51.96 16.34
N ARG A 666 -0.75 -51.61 16.05
CA ARG A 666 0.47 -51.94 16.82
C ARG A 666 1.55 -50.88 16.59
#